data_AF-A0A9J7HRK7-F1
#
_entry.id   AF-A0A9J7HRK7-F1
#
_cell.length_a   1.000
_cell.length_b   1.000
_cell.length_c   1.000
_cell.angle_alpha   90.00
_cell.angle_beta   90.00
_cell.angle_gamma   90.00
#
_symmetry.space_group_name_H-M   'P 1'
#
loop_
_entity.id
_entity.type
_entity.pdbx_description
1 polymer ?
#
loop_
_entity_poly.entity_id
_entity_poly.type
_entity_poly.pdbx_seq_one_letter_code
_entity_poly.pdbx_strand_id
1 'polypeptide(L)'
;MGSAVSKQRGRENDVEGNPKARVTGDEAIHPDYDFYAARRTLNPRSVLIPNFDGDISKLGRYFKQKYPSDFKQVKDGDWDVKIVEFKSRQVAESVVKDVHKVEGTILEIFFEDKPLTKGDIATKGKGKKQDMTATDAGTKEDDHLYPFGEICQVKMAGQIYQVTMQEGWKTRLLMGREVMEDLLLEIIKATAKSVILEVEEEWRLGQTVPDEYDKQISYEISASSPVVQSVDLPAGCNLSIPPGATEEDTSVISAVLNPHGYEGTLQIGKNELLVSDIIEMRPAGMKFSKPLKLKIPHSLPKFDKERKYVVMTSEDDGTAWETLRTLSHQEKGQAYVIVEVAHFSSFAVVARPLEHCHRVGKGQTSELKSSKQTGIKMILPKDCLPSEEEISFKVIPVDKETLTCAGKEDGKVKNIKTMSHIVKFFKGSNLLLNSRATIVLPLSNGEGNSQVRVLSCNEKGDWEDVTDKVDDVVLKESKVAFKTKQLSSGFTVLRCDKTVDPNKIVTLVAKNTRVRRVKTVIFKKWKEPREEGIMTARMECVLEELVDDRICRATKVEGYERQEGTPTPTMSMMEDETFCALFYGSIRPNVKAINTYYGVNFTFYCNRPRILEFDVTLVGKGKGATSTVWLYPGRRERYHPRAPGKKGKTPLATAQITAPTGIICDYWLACQRFKNTLGIADTYLSPDHNMCFCETCHTGRRDSATHSRGNPKRKYAVPVGWGRFGLILNKVSEDKEVNVFTNWHRAYHGTVPGVIKKILQTSQLLMPGDTALGGTQLAEREGHFNDKRKPEGFDTKQVYLSPSILYSGDDIYAHPTWFKDPHDGKQYKARVVFQVCVRPNSYKVGPETIGARREGRTIDPLFSNNELEWSTKERGGHVLYGLLVKLEEL
;
A
#
# COMPACT_ATOMS: atom_id res chain seq x y z
N MET A 1 54.63 -27.91 16.61
CA MET A 1 54.67 -29.11 15.73
C MET A 1 53.55 -28.92 14.71
N GLY A 2 53.75 -28.83 13.40
CA GLY A 2 54.90 -29.21 12.56
C GLY A 2 54.49 -30.39 11.66
N SER A 3 54.57 -30.34 10.32
CA SER A 3 55.05 -29.29 9.41
C SER A 3 54.18 -29.20 8.13
N ALA A 4 54.48 -28.23 7.26
CA ALA A 4 54.05 -28.27 5.85
C ALA A 4 55.09 -29.03 4.99
N VAL A 5 54.79 -29.24 3.69
CA VAL A 5 55.57 -28.73 2.52
C VAL A 5 55.24 -29.48 1.20
N SER A 6 54.77 -28.72 0.21
CA SER A 6 54.85 -28.91 -1.26
C SER A 6 54.34 -30.18 -1.99
N LYS A 7 53.80 -29.94 -3.19
CA LYS A 7 54.40 -30.45 -4.45
C LYS A 7 54.11 -29.47 -5.60
N GLN A 8 54.94 -29.46 -6.64
CA GLN A 8 54.86 -28.53 -7.78
C GLN A 8 54.47 -29.22 -9.09
N ARG A 9 53.79 -28.44 -9.96
CA ARG A 9 53.80 -28.43 -11.44
C ARG A 9 54.01 -29.76 -12.21
N GLY A 10 52.96 -30.17 -12.90
CA GLY A 10 53.03 -30.56 -14.33
C GLY A 10 52.40 -29.46 -15.20
N ARG A 11 52.61 -29.48 -16.52
CA ARG A 11 52.10 -28.45 -17.46
C ARG A 11 51.82 -29.09 -18.83
N GLU A 12 51.21 -28.29 -19.73
CA GLU A 12 50.90 -28.57 -21.15
C GLU A 12 49.61 -29.41 -21.33
N ASN A 13 48.49 -28.85 -21.83
CA ASN A 13 48.14 -28.24 -23.15
C ASN A 13 47.56 -29.33 -24.09
N ASP A 14 46.55 -29.13 -24.95
CA ASP A 14 45.56 -28.06 -25.25
C ASP A 14 44.46 -28.70 -26.17
N VAL A 15 43.35 -28.11 -26.70
CA VAL A 15 42.77 -26.74 -26.77
C VAL A 15 41.22 -26.85 -26.87
N GLU A 16 40.49 -25.71 -26.92
CA GLU A 16 39.05 -25.55 -27.29
C GLU A 16 37.99 -26.20 -26.36
N GLY A 17 36.79 -25.63 -26.17
CA GLY A 17 36.27 -24.30 -26.51
C GLY A 17 34.90 -24.09 -25.82
N ASN A 18 34.67 -22.94 -25.16
CA ASN A 18 33.50 -22.77 -24.28
C ASN A 18 32.85 -21.36 -24.40
N PRO A 19 31.68 -21.23 -25.07
CA PRO A 19 30.92 -19.99 -25.10
C PRO A 19 30.15 -19.79 -23.78
N LYS A 20 30.40 -18.66 -23.09
CA LYS A 20 29.73 -18.32 -21.83
C LYS A 20 28.22 -18.11 -22.01
N ALA A 21 27.43 -19.16 -21.80
CA ALA A 21 25.99 -19.05 -21.65
C ALA A 21 25.65 -18.10 -20.49
N ARG A 22 24.89 -17.05 -20.79
CA ARG A 22 24.56 -15.98 -19.85
C ARG A 22 23.15 -16.19 -19.35
N VAL A 23 23.00 -16.62 -18.09
CA VAL A 23 21.69 -16.89 -17.49
C VAL A 23 20.85 -15.61 -17.48
N THR A 24 19.78 -15.63 -18.27
CA THR A 24 18.60 -14.76 -18.13
C THR A 24 17.54 -15.54 -17.35
N GLY A 25 16.94 -14.94 -16.33
CA GLY A 25 16.03 -15.65 -15.42
C GLY A 25 14.71 -16.05 -16.06
N ASP A 26 14.08 -17.10 -15.52
CA ASP A 26 12.81 -17.65 -16.00
C ASP A 26 11.66 -16.66 -15.82
N GLU A 27 10.90 -16.42 -16.90
CA GLU A 27 9.63 -15.70 -16.83
C GLU A 27 8.53 -16.59 -16.21
N ALA A 28 7.65 -15.99 -15.40
CA ALA A 28 6.47 -16.68 -14.92
C ALA A 28 5.44 -16.79 -16.05
N ILE A 29 4.95 -18.00 -16.32
CA ILE A 29 3.98 -18.27 -17.39
C ILE A 29 2.62 -17.67 -16.99
N HIS A 30 2.32 -16.48 -17.53
CA HIS A 30 0.99 -15.86 -17.49
C HIS A 30 0.15 -16.39 -18.68
N PRO A 31 -1.17 -16.62 -18.54
CA PRO A 31 -2.00 -17.16 -19.62
C PRO A 31 -2.01 -16.30 -20.90
N ASP A 32 -1.72 -15.01 -20.79
CA ASP A 32 -1.74 -14.06 -21.93
C ASP A 32 -0.53 -14.20 -22.86
N TYR A 33 0.54 -14.89 -22.46
CA TYR A 33 1.80 -14.92 -23.21
C TYR A 33 1.64 -15.59 -24.59
N ASP A 34 0.76 -16.58 -24.71
CA ASP A 34 0.48 -17.28 -25.98
C ASP A 34 -0.22 -16.37 -27.01
N PHE A 35 -1.03 -15.39 -26.57
CA PHE A 35 -1.65 -14.39 -27.45
C PHE A 35 -0.60 -13.46 -28.09
N TYR A 36 0.53 -13.21 -27.41
CA TYR A 36 1.65 -12.45 -27.96
C TYR A 36 2.53 -13.26 -28.94
N ALA A 37 2.41 -14.59 -28.98
CA ALA A 37 3.07 -15.40 -30.01
C ALA A 37 2.36 -15.25 -31.37
N ALA A 38 1.03 -15.39 -31.39
CA ALA A 38 0.21 -15.31 -32.61
C ALA A 38 0.29 -13.94 -33.33
N ARG A 39 0.60 -12.86 -32.59
CA ARG A 39 0.80 -11.52 -33.18
C ARG A 39 1.98 -11.44 -34.16
N ARG A 40 3.05 -12.23 -33.99
CA ARG A 40 4.38 -11.93 -34.58
C ARG A 40 4.51 -11.99 -36.12
N THR A 41 3.46 -12.36 -36.85
CA THR A 41 3.47 -12.45 -38.32
C THR A 41 2.13 -12.06 -38.98
N LEU A 42 1.37 -11.12 -38.41
CA LEU A 42 0.08 -10.75 -38.99
C LEU A 42 0.17 -9.80 -40.20
N ASN A 43 -0.81 -9.89 -41.08
CA ASN A 43 -0.97 -8.97 -42.21
C ASN A 43 -1.65 -7.68 -41.70
N PRO A 44 -1.09 -6.47 -41.92
CA PRO A 44 -1.64 -5.19 -41.41
C PRO A 44 -2.90 -4.71 -42.15
N ARG A 45 -3.71 -5.64 -42.66
CA ARG A 45 -5.07 -5.47 -43.19
C ARG A 45 -6.02 -6.51 -42.60
N SER A 46 -5.67 -7.07 -41.45
CA SER A 46 -6.38 -8.18 -40.80
C SER A 46 -6.69 -7.84 -39.36
N VAL A 47 -7.80 -8.35 -38.85
CA VAL A 47 -8.15 -8.30 -37.43
C VAL A 47 -8.27 -9.70 -36.84
N LEU A 48 -7.97 -9.82 -35.55
CA LEU A 48 -8.06 -11.03 -34.76
C LEU A 48 -9.33 -11.01 -33.89
N ILE A 49 -10.04 -12.12 -33.84
CA ILE A 49 -11.25 -12.33 -33.04
C ILE A 49 -11.06 -13.63 -32.25
N PRO A 50 -10.51 -13.55 -31.02
CA PRO A 50 -10.33 -14.73 -30.16
C PRO A 50 -11.66 -15.21 -29.59
N ASN A 51 -11.69 -16.46 -29.11
CA ASN A 51 -12.82 -17.03 -28.34
C ASN A 51 -14.19 -16.97 -29.05
N PHE A 52 -14.22 -16.97 -30.39
CA PHE A 52 -15.47 -17.06 -31.16
C PHE A 52 -15.84 -18.52 -31.42
N ASP A 53 -16.63 -19.09 -30.51
CA ASP A 53 -17.15 -20.47 -30.55
C ASP A 53 -18.21 -20.71 -31.66
N GLY A 54 -18.53 -19.70 -32.47
CA GLY A 54 -19.55 -19.75 -33.53
C GLY A 54 -19.03 -20.21 -34.89
N ASP A 55 -19.97 -20.49 -35.81
CA ASP A 55 -19.65 -20.87 -37.20
C ASP A 55 -18.94 -19.73 -37.94
N ILE A 56 -17.70 -19.99 -38.35
CA ILE A 56 -16.85 -19.07 -39.13
C ILE A 56 -17.52 -18.60 -40.43
N SER A 57 -18.40 -19.41 -41.03
CA SER A 57 -19.19 -19.07 -42.22
C SER A 57 -20.23 -17.99 -41.96
N LYS A 58 -20.66 -17.80 -40.70
CA LYS A 58 -21.53 -16.69 -40.28
C LYS A 58 -20.72 -15.43 -39.99
N LEU A 59 -19.55 -15.58 -39.36
CA LEU A 59 -18.59 -14.49 -39.16
C LEU A 59 -18.21 -13.85 -40.52
N GLY A 60 -17.88 -14.69 -41.51
CA GLY A 60 -17.60 -14.26 -42.89
C GLY A 60 -18.79 -13.59 -43.58
N ARG A 61 -20.02 -14.13 -43.42
CA ARG A 61 -21.24 -13.49 -43.95
C ARG A 61 -21.48 -12.12 -43.32
N TYR A 62 -21.31 -11.99 -42.01
CA TYR A 62 -21.50 -10.74 -41.27
C TYR A 62 -20.53 -9.64 -41.72
N PHE A 63 -19.22 -9.91 -41.77
CA PHE A 63 -18.25 -8.91 -42.23
C PHE A 63 -18.39 -8.60 -43.73
N LYS A 64 -18.77 -9.59 -44.56
CA LYS A 64 -19.12 -9.35 -45.97
C LYS A 64 -20.36 -8.48 -46.15
N GLN A 65 -21.34 -8.56 -45.24
CA GLN A 65 -22.53 -7.71 -45.27
C GLN A 65 -22.26 -6.29 -44.76
N LYS A 66 -21.44 -6.13 -43.70
CA LYS A 66 -21.12 -4.81 -43.12
C LYS A 66 -20.05 -4.04 -43.91
N TYR A 67 -19.12 -4.72 -44.59
CA TYR A 67 -18.05 -4.11 -45.39
C TYR A 67 -17.94 -4.75 -46.79
N PRO A 68 -18.98 -4.67 -47.64
CA PRO A 68 -19.04 -5.41 -48.91
C PRO A 68 -17.97 -5.00 -49.95
N SER A 69 -17.48 -3.75 -49.89
CA SER A 69 -16.36 -3.28 -50.72
C SER A 69 -15.03 -3.91 -50.33
N ASP A 70 -14.79 -4.10 -49.02
CA ASP A 70 -13.46 -4.28 -48.45
C ASP A 70 -13.23 -5.62 -47.78
N PHE A 71 -14.26 -6.36 -47.37
CA PHE A 71 -14.10 -7.73 -46.90
C PHE A 71 -13.43 -8.58 -47.99
N LYS A 72 -12.37 -9.30 -47.60
CA LYS A 72 -11.64 -10.24 -48.47
C LYS A 72 -12.00 -11.67 -48.13
N GLN A 73 -11.72 -12.10 -46.89
CA GLN A 73 -11.95 -13.46 -46.42
C GLN A 73 -11.97 -13.53 -44.88
N VAL A 74 -12.45 -14.65 -44.36
CA VAL A 74 -12.24 -15.06 -42.97
C VAL A 74 -11.59 -16.45 -42.98
N LYS A 75 -10.71 -16.72 -42.02
CA LYS A 75 -10.01 -18.00 -41.85
C LYS A 75 -9.75 -18.27 -40.37
N ASP A 76 -9.61 -19.53 -40.00
CA ASP A 76 -9.06 -19.90 -38.70
C ASP A 76 -7.56 -19.55 -38.65
N GLY A 77 -7.10 -19.10 -37.49
CA GLY A 77 -5.70 -19.08 -37.08
C GLY A 77 -5.45 -20.14 -36.00
N ASP A 78 -4.22 -20.16 -35.47
CA ASP A 78 -3.89 -21.01 -34.34
C ASP A 78 -4.63 -20.55 -33.06
N TRP A 79 -4.77 -21.46 -32.09
CA TRP A 79 -5.27 -21.18 -30.73
C TRP A 79 -6.68 -20.55 -30.66
N ASP A 80 -7.63 -21.08 -31.44
CA ASP A 80 -9.05 -20.69 -31.49
C ASP A 80 -9.33 -19.22 -31.86
N VAL A 81 -8.34 -18.53 -32.45
CA VAL A 81 -8.50 -17.17 -32.97
C VAL A 81 -9.00 -17.17 -34.42
N LYS A 82 -10.06 -16.43 -34.72
CA LYS A 82 -10.54 -16.22 -36.10
C LYS A 82 -9.88 -14.97 -36.68
N ILE A 83 -9.41 -15.05 -37.93
CA ILE A 83 -8.73 -13.97 -38.64
C ILE A 83 -9.62 -13.47 -39.77
N VAL A 84 -10.01 -12.20 -39.72
CA VAL A 84 -10.77 -11.53 -40.79
C VAL A 84 -9.83 -10.61 -41.58
N GLU A 85 -9.76 -10.80 -42.89
CA GLU A 85 -8.93 -9.99 -43.79
C GLU A 85 -9.76 -8.99 -44.60
N PHE A 86 -9.22 -7.78 -44.75
CA PHE A 86 -9.77 -6.69 -45.54
C PHE A 86 -8.82 -6.27 -46.69
N LYS A 87 -9.35 -5.52 -47.66
CA LYS A 87 -8.60 -4.94 -48.78
C LYS A 87 -7.89 -3.65 -48.36
N SER A 88 -8.53 -2.79 -47.57
CA SER A 88 -7.94 -1.57 -46.98
C SER A 88 -7.51 -1.77 -45.52
N ARG A 89 -6.35 -1.19 -45.15
CA ARG A 89 -5.90 -1.09 -43.75
C ARG A 89 -6.82 -0.19 -42.92
N GLN A 90 -7.28 0.93 -43.47
CA GLN A 90 -8.16 1.87 -42.76
C GLN A 90 -9.50 1.25 -42.34
N VAL A 91 -9.98 0.24 -43.08
CA VAL A 91 -11.19 -0.52 -42.73
C VAL A 91 -10.91 -1.53 -41.61
N ALA A 92 -9.74 -2.19 -41.61
CA ALA A 92 -9.33 -3.03 -40.48
C ALA A 92 -9.16 -2.20 -39.19
N GLU A 93 -8.64 -0.98 -39.30
CA GLU A 93 -8.48 -0.03 -38.18
C GLU A 93 -9.79 0.59 -37.68
N SER A 94 -10.83 0.69 -38.52
CA SER A 94 -12.16 1.15 -38.09
C SER A 94 -13.00 0.03 -37.48
N VAL A 95 -12.84 -1.21 -37.94
CA VAL A 95 -13.51 -2.40 -37.38
C VAL A 95 -13.21 -2.64 -35.89
N VAL A 96 -12.02 -2.27 -35.40
CA VAL A 96 -11.69 -2.34 -33.95
C VAL A 96 -12.36 -1.24 -33.11
N LYS A 97 -12.86 -0.17 -33.75
CA LYS A 97 -13.52 0.97 -33.08
C LYS A 97 -15.03 0.81 -32.98
N ASP A 98 -15.59 -0.15 -33.72
CA ASP A 98 -17.02 -0.49 -33.73
C ASP A 98 -17.33 -1.62 -32.76
N VAL A 99 -18.50 -1.57 -32.10
CA VAL A 99 -19.04 -2.74 -31.38
C VAL A 99 -19.68 -3.69 -32.39
N HIS A 100 -19.19 -4.93 -32.42
CA HIS A 100 -19.68 -5.98 -33.31
C HIS A 100 -20.41 -7.07 -32.52
N LYS A 101 -21.52 -7.59 -33.07
CA LYS A 101 -22.34 -8.63 -32.44
C LYS A 101 -22.78 -9.67 -33.47
N VAL A 102 -22.47 -10.93 -33.23
CA VAL A 102 -22.75 -12.07 -34.11
C VAL A 102 -23.31 -13.23 -33.26
N GLU A 103 -24.45 -13.78 -33.66
CA GLU A 103 -25.19 -14.86 -32.96
C GLU A 103 -25.51 -14.59 -31.48
N GLY A 104 -25.54 -13.32 -31.06
CA GLY A 104 -25.78 -12.93 -29.67
C GLY A 104 -24.49 -12.58 -28.90
N THR A 105 -23.35 -13.12 -29.32
CA THR A 105 -22.03 -12.83 -28.77
C THR A 105 -21.52 -11.46 -29.25
N ILE A 106 -21.02 -10.63 -28.33
CA ILE A 106 -20.26 -9.42 -28.69
C ILE A 106 -18.84 -9.87 -29.01
N LEU A 107 -18.29 -9.41 -30.13
CA LEU A 107 -16.95 -9.79 -30.58
C LEU A 107 -15.90 -8.87 -29.96
N GLU A 108 -14.92 -9.45 -29.28
CA GLU A 108 -13.65 -8.76 -29.01
C GLU A 108 -12.80 -8.81 -30.30
N ILE A 109 -12.27 -7.65 -30.71
CA ILE A 109 -11.54 -7.53 -31.98
C ILE A 109 -10.23 -6.76 -31.75
N PHE A 110 -9.14 -7.30 -32.28
CA PHE A 110 -7.80 -6.74 -32.13
C PHE A 110 -7.12 -6.49 -33.49
N PHE A 111 -6.33 -5.43 -33.58
CA PHE A 111 -5.50 -5.06 -34.73
C PHE A 111 -4.02 -4.95 -34.30
N GLU A 112 -3.10 -4.85 -35.27
CA GLU A 112 -1.66 -4.74 -35.02
C GLU A 112 -1.08 -3.47 -35.67
N ASP A 113 -0.60 -2.53 -34.84
CA ASP A 113 -0.35 -1.16 -35.29
C ASP A 113 0.91 -0.97 -36.15
N LYS A 114 1.95 -1.82 -36.02
CA LYS A 114 3.32 -1.51 -36.50
C LYS A 114 3.95 -2.59 -37.39
N PRO A 115 4.30 -2.27 -38.65
CA PRO A 115 5.32 -3.03 -39.39
C PRO A 115 6.73 -2.62 -38.92
N LEU A 116 7.60 -3.59 -38.62
CA LEU A 116 9.00 -3.34 -38.27
C LEU A 116 9.83 -2.95 -39.50
N THR A 117 10.65 -1.92 -39.38
CA THR A 117 11.65 -1.54 -40.39
C THR A 117 13.03 -2.06 -40.01
N LYS A 118 13.95 -2.13 -41.00
CA LYS A 118 15.19 -2.92 -40.91
C LYS A 118 16.30 -2.37 -39.99
N GLY A 119 15.98 -1.38 -39.13
CA GLY A 119 16.95 -0.66 -38.31
C GLY A 119 17.26 -1.27 -36.93
N ASP A 120 16.31 -1.99 -36.33
CA ASP A 120 16.38 -2.36 -34.89
C ASP A 120 17.36 -3.50 -34.55
N ILE A 121 18.08 -4.04 -35.54
CA ILE A 121 19.01 -5.19 -35.37
C ILE A 121 20.45 -4.74 -35.07
N ALA A 122 20.63 -3.71 -34.23
CA ALA A 122 21.92 -3.39 -33.61
C ALA A 122 21.80 -2.39 -32.43
N THR A 123 21.66 -2.85 -31.17
CA THR A 123 22.33 -2.32 -29.94
C THR A 123 21.74 -2.83 -28.60
N LYS A 124 22.08 -4.05 -28.18
CA LYS A 124 22.08 -4.43 -26.74
C LYS A 124 23.29 -5.32 -26.44
N GLY A 125 24.39 -4.72 -25.93
CA GLY A 125 25.69 -5.42 -25.97
C GLY A 125 26.80 -5.03 -24.99
N LYS A 126 26.62 -4.07 -24.05
CA LYS A 126 27.52 -3.87 -22.88
C LYS A 126 26.91 -2.88 -21.89
N GLY A 127 26.80 -3.30 -20.63
CA GLY A 127 26.79 -2.39 -19.48
C GLY A 127 28.07 -2.61 -18.69
N LYS A 128 28.63 -1.56 -18.10
CA LYS A 128 29.73 -1.62 -17.13
C LYS A 128 29.31 -0.89 -15.86
N LYS A 129 29.66 -1.45 -14.70
CA LYS A 129 29.57 -0.73 -13.42
C LYS A 129 30.56 0.44 -13.40
N GLN A 130 30.24 1.46 -12.62
CA GLN A 130 31.24 2.34 -12.01
C GLN A 130 31.13 2.20 -10.50
N ASP A 131 32.20 1.73 -9.87
CA ASP A 131 32.49 2.00 -8.47
C ASP A 131 33.41 3.24 -8.42
N MET A 132 33.33 4.04 -7.35
CA MET A 132 34.09 5.30 -7.23
C MET A 132 35.44 5.10 -6.52
N THR A 133 36.53 5.56 -7.16
CA THR A 133 37.75 6.05 -6.48
C THR A 133 38.36 7.18 -7.32
N ALA A 134 38.93 8.20 -6.67
CA ALA A 134 39.52 9.38 -7.31
C ALA A 134 41.05 9.29 -7.43
N THR A 135 41.65 10.10 -8.32
CA THR A 135 42.80 11.01 -8.02
C THR A 135 43.19 11.87 -9.24
N ASP A 136 43.26 13.18 -8.98
CA ASP A 136 44.15 14.26 -9.46
C ASP A 136 44.98 14.27 -10.78
N ALA A 137 45.26 15.53 -11.20
CA ALA A 137 46.26 16.04 -12.17
C ALA A 137 46.15 15.61 -13.66
N GLY A 138 46.47 16.46 -14.65
CA GLY A 138 46.80 17.90 -14.66
C GLY A 138 47.45 18.35 -15.99
N THR A 139 47.52 19.68 -16.26
CA THR A 139 48.27 20.36 -17.37
C THR A 139 47.90 20.04 -18.85
N LYS A 140 48.07 20.91 -19.86
CA LYS A 140 48.10 22.40 -20.01
C LYS A 140 48.02 22.76 -21.53
N GLU A 141 48.19 24.05 -21.88
CA GLU A 141 48.33 24.64 -23.25
C GLU A 141 46.99 24.76 -24.03
N ASP A 142 46.50 25.93 -24.50
CA ASP A 142 47.07 27.19 -25.07
C ASP A 142 47.45 27.02 -26.58
N ASP A 143 47.23 27.93 -27.55
CA ASP A 143 46.85 29.37 -27.51
C ASP A 143 46.30 29.90 -28.90
N HIS A 144 45.91 31.19 -28.99
CA HIS A 144 45.86 32.10 -30.18
C HIS A 144 44.67 31.98 -31.19
N LEU A 145 44.13 33.04 -31.85
CA LEU A 145 44.26 34.52 -31.73
C LEU A 145 42.98 35.27 -32.27
N TYR A 146 42.81 36.56 -31.90
CA TYR A 146 41.84 37.57 -32.43
C TYR A 146 42.56 38.55 -33.42
N PRO A 147 42.08 39.75 -33.92
CA PRO A 147 40.92 40.61 -33.53
C PRO A 147 40.19 41.48 -34.63
N PHE A 148 39.23 42.33 -34.20
CA PHE A 148 38.69 43.62 -34.75
C PHE A 148 38.16 43.73 -36.23
N GLY A 149 37.21 44.63 -36.58
CA GLY A 149 36.39 45.58 -35.80
C GLY A 149 35.39 46.45 -36.61
N GLU A 150 34.30 46.86 -35.95
CA GLU A 150 33.43 48.07 -36.05
C GLU A 150 32.94 48.75 -37.38
N ILE A 151 31.62 49.10 -37.40
CA ILE A 151 30.97 50.32 -37.99
C ILE A 151 30.91 50.42 -39.55
N CYS A 152 29.81 50.75 -40.27
CA CYS A 152 28.35 50.96 -40.02
C CYS A 152 27.58 50.78 -41.39
N GLN A 153 26.41 51.33 -41.81
CA GLN A 153 25.42 52.32 -41.29
C GLN A 153 23.99 52.14 -41.89
N VAL A 154 22.95 52.38 -41.07
CA VAL A 154 21.56 52.90 -41.29
C VAL A 154 20.79 52.77 -42.65
N LYS A 155 19.52 52.28 -42.53
CA LYS A 155 18.26 52.49 -43.31
C LYS A 155 17.81 51.54 -44.47
N MET A 156 16.68 50.88 -44.18
CA MET A 156 15.49 50.66 -45.03
C MET A 156 15.58 49.88 -46.36
N ALA A 157 15.53 48.55 -46.24
CA ALA A 157 14.45 47.76 -46.85
C ALA A 157 14.02 46.70 -45.82
N GLY A 158 12.77 46.25 -45.71
CA GLY A 158 11.53 46.60 -46.41
C GLY A 158 10.48 45.55 -46.02
N GLN A 159 9.27 45.96 -45.63
CA GLN A 159 8.28 45.07 -44.98
C GLN A 159 7.97 43.81 -45.81
N ILE A 160 8.28 42.62 -45.26
CA ILE A 160 7.73 41.30 -45.63
C ILE A 160 8.15 40.23 -44.61
N TYR A 161 9.37 40.32 -44.07
CA TYR A 161 10.03 39.25 -43.28
C TYR A 161 9.61 39.14 -41.79
N GLN A 162 8.37 39.48 -41.43
CA GLN A 162 7.89 39.39 -40.02
C GLN A 162 6.56 38.67 -39.79
N VAL A 163 5.82 38.29 -40.84
CA VAL A 163 4.54 37.56 -40.67
C VAL A 163 4.77 36.05 -40.50
N THR A 164 5.64 35.46 -41.33
CA THR A 164 5.82 34.00 -41.44
C THR A 164 6.48 33.32 -40.23
N MET A 165 7.13 34.06 -39.32
CA MET A 165 7.73 33.49 -38.11
C MET A 165 6.83 33.53 -36.86
N GLN A 166 5.74 34.31 -36.82
CA GLN A 166 4.84 34.27 -35.66
C GLN A 166 3.83 33.12 -35.71
N GLU A 167 3.39 32.72 -36.91
CA GLU A 167 2.42 31.64 -37.08
C GLU A 167 3.05 30.27 -36.79
N GLY A 168 4.19 29.94 -37.40
CA GLY A 168 4.86 28.64 -37.22
C GLY A 168 5.25 28.32 -35.76
N TRP A 169 5.47 29.34 -34.92
CA TRP A 169 5.71 29.15 -33.49
C TRP A 169 4.41 28.99 -32.70
N LYS A 170 3.33 29.73 -33.04
CA LYS A 170 1.99 29.50 -32.46
C LYS A 170 1.47 28.10 -32.78
N THR A 171 1.60 27.62 -34.01
CA THR A 171 1.16 26.28 -34.40
C THR A 171 1.97 25.19 -33.68
N ARG A 172 3.28 25.37 -33.47
CA ARG A 172 4.09 24.45 -32.66
C ARG A 172 3.74 24.48 -31.17
N LEU A 173 3.38 25.64 -30.61
CA LEU A 173 2.89 25.75 -29.24
C LEU A 173 1.49 25.14 -29.07
N LEU A 174 0.61 25.26 -30.07
CA LEU A 174 -0.71 24.63 -30.07
C LEU A 174 -0.61 23.10 -30.21
N MET A 175 0.10 22.59 -31.21
CA MET A 175 0.32 21.14 -31.36
C MET A 175 1.09 20.54 -30.16
N GLY A 176 2.09 21.26 -29.63
CA GLY A 176 2.80 20.85 -28.42
C GLY A 176 1.92 20.85 -27.17
N ARG A 177 0.87 21.70 -27.14
CA ARG A 177 -0.13 21.72 -26.08
C ARG A 177 -1.16 20.61 -26.25
N GLU A 178 -1.66 20.35 -27.46
CA GLU A 178 -2.55 19.23 -27.76
C GLU A 178 -1.88 17.90 -27.40
N VAL A 179 -0.63 17.67 -27.84
CA VAL A 179 0.15 16.47 -27.48
C VAL A 179 0.41 16.38 -25.97
N MET A 180 0.61 17.51 -25.27
CA MET A 180 0.74 17.51 -23.80
C MET A 180 -0.58 17.25 -23.07
N GLU A 181 -1.71 17.75 -23.58
CA GLU A 181 -3.04 17.53 -23.00
C GLU A 181 -3.53 16.09 -23.28
N ASP A 182 -3.25 15.52 -24.46
CA ASP A 182 -3.46 14.11 -24.77
C ASP A 182 -2.54 13.20 -23.92
N LEU A 183 -1.24 13.50 -23.81
CA LEU A 183 -0.33 12.73 -22.96
C LEU A 183 -0.72 12.82 -21.48
N LEU A 184 -1.15 13.98 -21.00
CA LEU A 184 -1.69 14.15 -19.65
C LEU A 184 -2.99 13.35 -19.48
N LEU A 185 -3.85 13.31 -20.50
CA LEU A 185 -5.09 12.52 -20.48
C LEU A 185 -4.82 11.01 -20.54
N GLU A 186 -3.79 10.55 -21.27
CA GLU A 186 -3.30 9.17 -21.22
C GLU A 186 -2.70 8.83 -19.86
N ILE A 187 -1.88 9.70 -19.27
CA ILE A 187 -1.34 9.53 -17.92
C ILE A 187 -2.47 9.49 -16.89
N ILE A 188 -3.49 10.35 -17.00
CA ILE A 188 -4.67 10.33 -16.12
C ILE A 188 -5.46 9.03 -16.32
N LYS A 189 -5.69 8.58 -17.56
CA LYS A 189 -6.38 7.30 -17.84
C LYS A 189 -5.59 6.08 -17.35
N ALA A 190 -4.26 6.09 -17.50
CA ALA A 190 -3.38 5.03 -17.04
C ALA A 190 -3.26 5.01 -15.51
N THR A 191 -3.15 6.18 -14.88
CA THR A 191 -3.15 6.32 -13.41
C THR A 191 -4.50 5.93 -12.83
N ALA A 192 -5.62 6.36 -13.43
CA ALA A 192 -6.96 5.93 -13.02
C ALA A 192 -7.14 4.42 -13.18
N LYS A 193 -6.63 3.81 -14.27
CA LYS A 193 -6.61 2.35 -14.41
C LYS A 193 -5.73 1.67 -13.37
N SER A 194 -4.56 2.21 -13.05
CA SER A 194 -3.67 1.68 -12.00
C SER A 194 -4.36 1.73 -10.63
N VAL A 195 -4.92 2.89 -10.26
CA VAL A 195 -5.66 3.07 -9.01
C VAL A 195 -6.92 2.20 -8.95
N ILE A 196 -7.65 2.02 -10.07
CA ILE A 196 -8.78 1.08 -10.12
C ILE A 196 -8.29 -0.36 -9.93
N LEU A 197 -7.22 -0.78 -10.59
CA LEU A 197 -6.65 -2.13 -10.44
C LEU A 197 -6.08 -2.39 -9.04
N GLU A 198 -5.39 -1.41 -8.45
CA GLU A 198 -4.88 -1.45 -7.07
C GLU A 198 -6.04 -1.57 -6.06
N VAL A 199 -7.09 -0.77 -6.24
CA VAL A 199 -8.30 -0.82 -5.40
C VAL A 199 -9.06 -2.14 -5.60
N GLU A 200 -9.27 -2.59 -6.84
CA GLU A 200 -9.90 -3.88 -7.14
C GLU A 200 -9.08 -5.05 -6.57
N GLU A 201 -7.76 -5.02 -6.66
CA GLU A 201 -6.86 -6.02 -6.06
C GLU A 201 -6.95 -6.01 -4.52
N GLU A 202 -7.02 -4.86 -3.86
CA GLU A 202 -7.20 -4.78 -2.40
C GLU A 202 -8.56 -5.28 -1.92
N TRP A 203 -9.65 -4.96 -2.63
CA TRP A 203 -10.97 -5.55 -2.37
C TRP A 203 -10.93 -7.07 -2.61
N ARG A 204 -10.28 -7.52 -3.68
CA ARG A 204 -10.11 -8.95 -4.03
C ARG A 204 -9.27 -9.70 -2.98
N LEU A 205 -8.26 -9.06 -2.39
CA LEU A 205 -7.38 -9.63 -1.36
C LEU A 205 -7.91 -9.42 0.08
N GLY A 206 -9.04 -8.72 0.26
CA GLY A 206 -9.65 -8.48 1.57
C GLY A 206 -8.77 -7.67 2.52
N GLN A 207 -8.03 -6.70 1.99
CA GLN A 207 -7.11 -5.85 2.77
C GLN A 207 -7.68 -4.46 3.07
N THR A 208 -8.94 -4.20 2.71
CA THR A 208 -9.68 -3.01 3.15
C THR A 208 -10.00 -3.11 4.64
N VAL A 209 -9.73 -2.01 5.36
CA VAL A 209 -9.90 -1.90 6.81
C VAL A 209 -11.13 -1.02 7.07
N PRO A 210 -12.09 -1.43 7.92
CA PRO A 210 -13.10 -0.51 8.44
C PRO A 210 -12.43 0.66 9.18
N ASP A 211 -12.91 1.89 8.98
CA ASP A 211 -12.33 3.08 9.63
C ASP A 211 -12.35 2.98 11.17
N GLU A 212 -13.38 2.32 11.71
CA GLU A 212 -13.55 2.01 13.13
C GLU A 212 -14.14 0.58 13.26
N TYR A 213 -13.33 -0.38 13.74
CA TYR A 213 -13.82 -1.67 14.23
C TYR A 213 -14.61 -1.49 15.53
N ASP A 214 -15.48 -2.45 15.86
CA ASP A 214 -16.29 -2.55 17.08
C ASP A 214 -17.27 -1.37 17.33
N LYS A 215 -17.37 -0.43 16.38
CA LYS A 215 -18.33 0.67 16.36
C LYS A 215 -19.74 0.14 16.10
N GLN A 216 -20.61 0.27 17.10
CA GLN A 216 -22.03 -0.08 17.00
C GLN A 216 -22.82 1.05 16.32
N ILE A 217 -23.63 0.69 15.32
CA ILE A 217 -24.54 1.58 14.61
C ILE A 217 -25.95 0.96 14.63
N SER A 218 -26.95 1.74 15.04
CA SER A 218 -28.36 1.31 15.06
C SER A 218 -29.08 1.72 13.78
N TYR A 219 -29.96 0.83 13.30
CA TYR A 219 -30.77 1.04 12.11
C TYR A 219 -32.21 0.59 12.37
N GLU A 220 -33.17 1.48 12.13
CA GLU A 220 -34.60 1.19 12.32
C GLU A 220 -35.18 0.34 11.19
N ILE A 221 -36.12 -0.54 11.53
CA ILE A 221 -36.82 -1.50 10.68
C ILE A 221 -38.30 -1.46 11.05
N SER A 222 -39.17 -0.99 10.15
CA SER A 222 -40.60 -0.96 10.44
C SER A 222 -41.30 -2.26 10.02
N ALA A 223 -42.14 -2.80 10.89
CA ALA A 223 -43.07 -3.89 10.54
C ALA A 223 -44.11 -3.42 9.52
N SER A 224 -44.49 -2.13 9.54
CA SER A 224 -45.55 -1.59 8.69
C SER A 224 -45.18 -1.39 7.22
N SER A 225 -43.91 -1.57 6.83
CA SER A 225 -43.44 -1.32 5.46
C SER A 225 -44.11 -2.24 4.43
N PRO A 226 -44.82 -1.69 3.42
CA PRO A 226 -45.42 -2.47 2.34
C PRO A 226 -44.41 -2.94 1.27
N VAL A 227 -43.15 -2.47 1.36
CA VAL A 227 -42.06 -2.78 0.42
C VAL A 227 -40.87 -3.39 1.16
N VAL A 228 -39.99 -4.09 0.41
CA VAL A 228 -38.74 -4.62 0.95
C VAL A 228 -37.87 -3.46 1.43
N GLN A 229 -37.52 -3.46 2.72
CA GLN A 229 -36.59 -2.49 3.29
C GLN A 229 -35.17 -2.96 3.01
N SER A 230 -34.27 -2.02 2.72
CA SER A 230 -32.86 -2.26 2.42
C SER A 230 -32.01 -1.44 3.37
N VAL A 231 -31.30 -2.11 4.27
CA VAL A 231 -30.41 -1.48 5.25
C VAL A 231 -28.97 -1.73 4.84
N ASP A 232 -28.23 -0.66 4.52
CA ASP A 232 -26.80 -0.72 4.22
C ASP A 232 -26.00 -0.67 5.53
N LEU A 233 -25.39 -1.82 5.83
CA LEU A 233 -24.66 -2.10 7.06
C LEU A 233 -23.15 -1.86 6.88
N PRO A 234 -22.38 -1.84 7.98
CA PRO A 234 -20.92 -1.68 7.92
C PRO A 234 -20.20 -2.73 7.05
N ALA A 235 -18.97 -2.43 6.65
CA ALA A 235 -18.15 -3.22 5.71
C ALA A 235 -18.80 -3.53 4.34
N GLY A 236 -19.80 -2.73 3.92
CA GLY A 236 -20.50 -2.91 2.64
C GLY A 236 -21.52 -4.06 2.63
N CYS A 237 -21.90 -4.55 3.80
CA CYS A 237 -22.97 -5.53 3.96
C CYS A 237 -24.33 -4.87 3.69
N ASN A 238 -25.31 -5.66 3.26
CA ASN A 238 -26.69 -5.18 3.07
C ASN A 238 -27.68 -6.20 3.61
N LEU A 239 -28.67 -5.72 4.35
CA LEU A 239 -29.75 -6.51 4.91
C LEU A 239 -31.07 -6.11 4.24
N SER A 240 -31.65 -7.04 3.50
CA SER A 240 -32.95 -6.87 2.82
C SER A 240 -34.06 -7.54 3.63
N ILE A 241 -34.99 -6.75 4.18
CA ILE A 241 -36.10 -7.19 5.04
C ILE A 241 -37.42 -7.19 4.25
N PRO A 242 -38.06 -8.35 4.03
CA PRO A 242 -39.34 -8.40 3.31
C PRO A 242 -40.53 -7.90 4.17
N PRO A 243 -41.62 -7.40 3.56
CA PRO A 243 -42.82 -6.94 4.28
C PRO A 243 -43.37 -7.99 5.25
N GLY A 244 -43.64 -7.59 6.50
CA GLY A 244 -44.10 -8.49 7.56
C GLY A 244 -43.09 -9.60 7.91
N ALA A 245 -41.81 -9.26 8.02
CA ALA A 245 -40.78 -10.11 8.63
C ALA A 245 -40.66 -9.89 10.15
N THR A 246 -40.98 -8.68 10.62
CA THR A 246 -41.18 -8.34 12.04
C THR A 246 -42.66 -8.06 12.29
N GLU A 247 -43.10 -8.23 13.54
CA GLU A 247 -44.49 -7.98 13.95
C GLU A 247 -44.67 -6.56 14.50
N GLU A 248 -43.61 -6.00 15.09
CA GLU A 248 -43.52 -4.62 15.58
C GLU A 248 -42.31 -3.91 14.95
N ASP A 249 -42.30 -2.58 15.02
CA ASP A 249 -41.15 -1.76 14.63
C ASP A 249 -39.97 -2.03 15.58
N THR A 250 -38.76 -2.16 15.04
CA THR A 250 -37.58 -2.61 15.79
C THR A 250 -36.29 -2.03 15.21
N SER A 251 -35.17 -2.17 15.92
CA SER A 251 -33.86 -1.69 15.50
C SER A 251 -32.84 -2.83 15.43
N VAL A 252 -32.05 -2.90 14.35
CA VAL A 252 -30.82 -3.71 14.33
C VAL A 252 -29.63 -2.85 14.73
N ILE A 253 -28.90 -3.28 15.76
CA ILE A 253 -27.57 -2.74 16.07
C ILE A 253 -26.55 -3.62 15.37
N SER A 254 -25.68 -3.05 14.54
CA SER A 254 -24.62 -3.79 13.85
C SER A 254 -23.24 -3.17 14.06
N ALA A 255 -22.22 -4.04 14.10
CA ALA A 255 -20.80 -3.68 14.21
C ALA A 255 -19.96 -4.62 13.34
N VAL A 256 -18.81 -4.12 12.86
CA VAL A 256 -17.75 -4.98 12.29
C VAL A 256 -16.81 -5.35 13.42
N LEU A 257 -16.68 -6.64 13.73
CA LEU A 257 -15.74 -7.11 14.74
C LEU A 257 -14.42 -7.51 14.09
N ASN A 258 -13.31 -7.11 14.71
CA ASN A 258 -11.97 -7.46 14.19
C ASN A 258 -11.69 -8.95 14.44
N PRO A 259 -11.57 -9.80 13.40
CA PRO A 259 -11.36 -11.24 13.58
C PRO A 259 -10.02 -11.55 14.29
N HIS A 260 -9.05 -10.64 14.27
CA HIS A 260 -7.76 -10.80 14.93
C HIS A 260 -7.78 -10.50 16.44
N GLY A 261 -8.81 -9.79 16.92
CA GLY A 261 -9.02 -9.43 18.33
C GLY A 261 -10.21 -10.13 19.01
N TYR A 262 -11.15 -10.65 18.23
CA TYR A 262 -12.34 -11.37 18.72
C TYR A 262 -11.96 -12.61 19.55
N GLU A 263 -12.46 -12.72 20.79
CA GLU A 263 -12.09 -13.83 21.69
C GLU A 263 -12.80 -15.16 21.35
N GLY A 264 -13.97 -15.10 20.71
CA GLY A 264 -14.72 -16.25 20.23
C GLY A 264 -13.96 -16.98 19.12
N THR A 265 -13.58 -18.23 19.37
CA THR A 265 -12.77 -19.00 18.40
C THR A 265 -13.62 -19.48 17.24
N LEU A 266 -13.67 -18.71 16.15
CA LEU A 266 -14.26 -19.11 14.88
C LEU A 266 -13.69 -20.46 14.44
N GLN A 267 -14.53 -21.49 14.38
CA GLN A 267 -14.09 -22.86 14.14
C GLN A 267 -13.83 -23.14 12.65
N ILE A 268 -12.70 -22.62 12.13
CA ILE A 268 -12.29 -22.80 10.74
C ILE A 268 -11.90 -24.26 10.49
N GLY A 269 -12.58 -24.91 9.54
CA GLY A 269 -12.32 -26.32 9.21
C GLY A 269 -10.97 -26.57 8.54
N LYS A 270 -10.58 -27.84 8.47
CA LYS A 270 -9.28 -28.25 7.89
C LYS A 270 -9.20 -27.89 6.40
N ASN A 271 -8.25 -27.02 6.06
CA ASN A 271 -8.03 -26.41 4.74
C ASN A 271 -9.04 -25.32 4.34
N GLU A 272 -9.87 -24.86 5.26
CA GLU A 272 -10.75 -23.69 5.07
C GLU A 272 -10.00 -22.39 5.38
N LEU A 273 -10.54 -21.25 4.94
CA LEU A 273 -9.94 -19.91 5.04
C LEU A 273 -11.02 -18.86 5.39
N LEU A 274 -10.71 -17.89 6.25
CA LEU A 274 -11.61 -16.75 6.52
C LEU A 274 -11.45 -15.68 5.42
N VAL A 275 -12.58 -15.17 4.90
CA VAL A 275 -12.59 -14.23 3.76
C VAL A 275 -13.46 -12.96 3.95
N SER A 276 -14.31 -12.87 4.97
CA SER A 276 -14.94 -11.60 5.42
C SER A 276 -14.49 -11.25 6.84
N ASP A 277 -14.77 -10.02 7.30
CA ASP A 277 -14.81 -9.75 8.74
C ASP A 277 -15.99 -10.48 9.40
N ILE A 278 -16.02 -10.45 10.73
CA ILE A 278 -17.18 -10.90 11.50
C ILE A 278 -18.16 -9.73 11.60
N ILE A 279 -19.39 -9.92 11.13
CA ILE A 279 -20.45 -8.92 11.20
C ILE A 279 -21.38 -9.30 12.35
N GLU A 280 -21.43 -8.47 13.37
CA GLU A 280 -22.36 -8.64 14.49
C GLU A 280 -23.69 -7.98 14.18
N MET A 281 -24.80 -8.62 14.60
CA MET A 281 -26.13 -8.03 14.67
C MET A 281 -26.77 -8.34 16.03
N ARG A 282 -27.32 -7.32 16.68
CA ARG A 282 -27.98 -7.38 17.98
C ARG A 282 -29.41 -6.78 17.90
N PRO A 283 -30.37 -7.25 18.73
CA PRO A 283 -30.21 -8.25 19.80
C PRO A 283 -30.00 -9.69 19.28
N ALA A 284 -28.97 -10.38 19.75
CA ALA A 284 -28.66 -11.74 19.30
C ALA A 284 -29.82 -12.71 19.61
N GLY A 285 -30.09 -13.63 18.67
CA GLY A 285 -31.18 -14.59 18.77
C GLY A 285 -32.59 -14.03 18.49
N MET A 286 -32.76 -12.72 18.26
CA MET A 286 -34.04 -12.14 17.84
C MET A 286 -34.49 -12.73 16.50
N LYS A 287 -35.68 -13.34 16.43
CA LYS A 287 -36.17 -14.12 15.28
C LYS A 287 -37.16 -13.34 14.42
N PHE A 288 -37.30 -13.77 13.16
CA PHE A 288 -38.20 -13.14 12.18
C PHE A 288 -39.28 -14.11 11.68
N SER A 289 -40.50 -13.59 11.51
CA SER A 289 -41.65 -14.33 10.98
C SER A 289 -41.50 -14.66 9.48
N LYS A 290 -40.52 -14.04 8.80
CA LYS A 290 -40.03 -14.38 7.45
C LYS A 290 -38.50 -14.18 7.41
N PRO A 291 -37.71 -15.05 6.78
CA PRO A 291 -36.25 -14.91 6.76
C PRO A 291 -35.83 -13.67 5.96
N LEU A 292 -34.84 -12.97 6.50
CA LEU A 292 -34.20 -11.81 5.86
C LEU A 292 -33.16 -12.29 4.84
N LYS A 293 -32.74 -11.41 3.93
CA LYS A 293 -31.62 -11.70 3.01
C LYS A 293 -30.43 -10.83 3.36
N LEU A 294 -29.34 -11.47 3.78
CA LEU A 294 -28.09 -10.83 4.12
C LEU A 294 -27.08 -11.03 2.97
N LYS A 295 -26.56 -9.92 2.45
CA LYS A 295 -25.46 -9.85 1.49
C LYS A 295 -24.18 -9.51 2.26
N ILE A 296 -23.17 -10.38 2.21
CA ILE A 296 -21.86 -10.18 2.84
C ILE A 296 -20.76 -10.17 1.76
N PRO A 297 -20.00 -9.07 1.59
CA PRO A 297 -18.83 -9.05 0.72
C PRO A 297 -17.65 -9.83 1.31
N HIS A 298 -16.78 -10.36 0.44
CA HIS A 298 -15.59 -11.11 0.87
C HIS A 298 -14.46 -11.08 -0.16
N SER A 299 -13.27 -11.50 0.26
CA SER A 299 -12.09 -11.69 -0.60
C SER A 299 -12.15 -12.97 -1.44
N LEU A 300 -11.36 -13.02 -2.51
CA LEU A 300 -11.10 -14.19 -3.37
C LEU A 300 -9.65 -14.68 -3.17
N PRO A 301 -9.42 -15.76 -2.39
CA PRO A 301 -8.09 -16.29 -2.08
C PRO A 301 -7.39 -16.91 -3.30
N LYS A 302 -6.09 -17.20 -3.18
CA LYS A 302 -5.36 -18.02 -4.17
C LYS A 302 -6.14 -19.34 -4.43
N PHE A 303 -6.42 -19.65 -5.70
CA PHE A 303 -7.27 -20.78 -6.15
C PHE A 303 -8.75 -20.68 -5.74
N ASP A 304 -9.36 -19.50 -5.92
CA ASP A 304 -10.76 -19.20 -5.60
C ASP A 304 -11.79 -20.09 -6.33
N LYS A 305 -11.48 -20.60 -7.54
CA LYS A 305 -12.35 -21.52 -8.29
C LYS A 305 -12.24 -22.98 -7.83
N GLU A 306 -11.34 -23.27 -6.87
CA GLU A 306 -11.35 -24.49 -6.04
C GLU A 306 -12.00 -24.25 -4.67
N ARG A 307 -12.78 -23.18 -4.51
CA ARG A 307 -13.49 -22.87 -3.26
C ARG A 307 -15.01 -22.83 -3.43
N LYS A 308 -15.70 -23.16 -2.34
CA LYS A 308 -17.11 -22.85 -2.10
C LYS A 308 -17.20 -21.88 -0.92
N TYR A 309 -17.89 -20.77 -1.13
CA TYR A 309 -18.14 -19.76 -0.10
C TYR A 309 -19.40 -20.10 0.68
N VAL A 310 -19.28 -20.15 2.01
CA VAL A 310 -20.40 -20.37 2.94
C VAL A 310 -20.41 -19.28 4.01
N VAL A 311 -21.61 -18.92 4.47
CA VAL A 311 -21.76 -18.10 5.67
C VAL A 311 -21.85 -19.02 6.87
N MET A 312 -21.06 -18.72 7.90
CA MET A 312 -21.20 -19.30 9.24
C MET A 312 -21.91 -18.28 10.14
N THR A 313 -22.73 -18.76 11.08
CA THR A 313 -23.44 -17.93 12.06
C THR A 313 -23.22 -18.46 13.48
N SER A 314 -23.38 -17.57 14.47
CA SER A 314 -23.27 -17.84 15.90
C SER A 314 -24.29 -16.99 16.66
N GLU A 315 -25.22 -17.65 17.38
CA GLU A 315 -26.15 -17.02 18.33
C GLU A 315 -25.48 -16.70 19.70
N ASP A 316 -24.30 -17.27 19.99
CA ASP A 316 -23.73 -17.39 21.35
C ASP A 316 -22.33 -16.75 21.51
N ASP A 317 -22.16 -15.50 21.07
CA ASP A 317 -20.91 -14.71 21.15
C ASP A 317 -19.66 -15.44 20.61
N GLY A 318 -19.85 -16.32 19.64
CA GLY A 318 -18.81 -17.03 18.90
C GLY A 318 -18.36 -18.34 19.55
N THR A 319 -19.09 -18.87 20.55
CA THR A 319 -18.72 -20.13 21.20
C THR A 319 -19.09 -21.38 20.39
N ALA A 320 -20.20 -21.36 19.66
CA ALA A 320 -20.57 -22.34 18.66
C ALA A 320 -20.82 -21.67 17.31
N TRP A 321 -20.47 -22.34 16.22
CA TRP A 321 -20.69 -21.84 14.87
C TRP A 321 -21.34 -22.90 13.98
N GLU A 322 -22.49 -22.57 13.40
CA GLU A 322 -23.13 -23.40 12.38
C GLU A 322 -22.91 -22.86 10.96
N THR A 323 -23.36 -23.59 9.93
CA THR A 323 -23.17 -23.23 8.52
C THR A 323 -24.51 -23.00 7.83
N LEU A 324 -24.77 -21.76 7.42
CA LEU A 324 -25.97 -21.39 6.69
C LEU A 324 -25.88 -21.78 5.21
N ARG A 325 -27.06 -21.96 4.58
CA ARG A 325 -27.19 -22.29 3.16
C ARG A 325 -27.01 -21.03 2.30
N THR A 326 -25.84 -20.87 1.68
CA THR A 326 -25.60 -19.87 0.63
C THR A 326 -26.67 -19.99 -0.48
N LEU A 327 -27.38 -18.89 -0.76
CA LEU A 327 -28.38 -18.81 -1.83
C LEU A 327 -27.72 -18.52 -3.18
N SER A 328 -26.77 -17.58 -3.19
CA SER A 328 -25.95 -17.27 -4.37
C SER A 328 -24.60 -16.68 -3.97
N HIS A 329 -23.65 -16.79 -4.89
CA HIS A 329 -22.34 -16.13 -4.85
C HIS A 329 -22.20 -15.39 -6.19
N GLN A 330 -21.78 -14.12 -6.17
CA GLN A 330 -21.62 -13.32 -7.38
C GLN A 330 -20.33 -12.51 -7.34
N GLU A 331 -19.72 -12.37 -8.52
CA GLU A 331 -18.50 -11.60 -8.77
C GLU A 331 -18.87 -10.48 -9.75
N LYS A 332 -19.12 -9.26 -9.24
CA LYS A 332 -19.44 -8.07 -10.05
C LYS A 332 -18.79 -6.85 -9.42
N GLY A 333 -17.58 -6.52 -9.86
CA GLY A 333 -16.68 -5.65 -9.12
C GLY A 333 -16.17 -6.37 -7.88
N GLN A 334 -16.91 -6.25 -6.78
CA GLN A 334 -16.63 -6.99 -5.54
C GLN A 334 -17.28 -8.38 -5.55
N ALA A 335 -16.66 -9.35 -4.88
CA ALA A 335 -17.26 -10.66 -4.63
C ALA A 335 -18.14 -10.63 -3.37
N TYR A 336 -19.30 -11.28 -3.43
CA TYR A 336 -20.21 -11.39 -2.28
C TYR A 336 -21.04 -12.67 -2.30
N VAL A 337 -21.44 -13.10 -1.11
CA VAL A 337 -22.46 -14.13 -0.88
C VAL A 337 -23.78 -13.50 -0.46
N ILE A 338 -24.88 -14.14 -0.84
CA ILE A 338 -26.23 -13.86 -0.29
C ILE A 338 -26.72 -15.11 0.43
N VAL A 339 -27.25 -14.92 1.64
CA VAL A 339 -27.77 -15.97 2.52
C VAL A 339 -29.14 -15.56 3.09
N GLU A 340 -29.98 -16.54 3.41
CA GLU A 340 -31.23 -16.33 4.16
C GLU A 340 -30.97 -16.46 5.67
N VAL A 341 -31.52 -15.52 6.45
CA VAL A 341 -31.19 -15.32 7.86
C VAL A 341 -32.49 -15.27 8.68
N ALA A 342 -32.62 -16.16 9.67
CA ALA A 342 -33.83 -16.30 10.49
C ALA A 342 -33.76 -15.55 11.84
N HIS A 343 -32.58 -15.08 12.24
CA HIS A 343 -32.31 -14.39 13.49
C HIS A 343 -31.24 -13.28 13.34
N PHE A 344 -31.10 -12.35 14.29
CA PHE A 344 -29.86 -11.58 14.43
C PHE A 344 -28.79 -12.42 15.15
N SER A 345 -27.51 -12.30 14.75
CA SER A 345 -26.38 -13.10 15.23
C SER A 345 -25.04 -12.50 14.77
N SER A 346 -23.92 -13.15 15.12
CA SER A 346 -22.63 -12.92 14.46
C SER A 346 -22.50 -13.76 13.18
N PHE A 347 -22.04 -13.16 12.07
CA PHE A 347 -21.91 -13.80 10.77
C PHE A 347 -20.49 -13.66 10.19
N ALA A 348 -19.99 -14.70 9.51
CA ALA A 348 -18.69 -14.67 8.81
C ALA A 348 -18.69 -15.53 7.54
N VAL A 349 -17.94 -15.13 6.50
CA VAL A 349 -17.81 -15.87 5.23
C VAL A 349 -16.51 -16.68 5.23
N VAL A 350 -16.64 -18.00 5.00
CA VAL A 350 -15.52 -18.95 4.97
C VAL A 350 -15.44 -19.65 3.61
N ALA A 351 -14.22 -19.73 3.07
CA ALA A 351 -13.91 -20.36 1.79
C ALA A 351 -13.45 -21.81 1.98
N ARG A 352 -14.39 -22.75 1.83
CA ARG A 352 -14.17 -24.20 1.98
C ARG A 352 -13.66 -24.82 0.67
N PRO A 353 -12.89 -25.93 0.68
CA PRO A 353 -12.50 -26.64 -0.54
C PRO A 353 -13.73 -27.08 -1.37
N LEU A 354 -13.74 -26.76 -2.66
CA LEU A 354 -14.84 -27.09 -3.57
C LEU A 354 -14.95 -28.61 -3.76
N GLU A 355 -16.19 -29.08 -3.81
CA GLU A 355 -16.53 -30.49 -3.94
C GLU A 355 -16.91 -30.82 -5.39
N HIS A 356 -16.03 -31.52 -6.11
CA HIS A 356 -16.27 -31.95 -7.48
C HIS A 356 -16.96 -33.32 -7.46
N CYS A 357 -18.29 -33.32 -7.53
CA CYS A 357 -19.12 -34.53 -7.58
C CYS A 357 -19.50 -34.90 -9.02
N HIS A 358 -19.41 -36.19 -9.37
CA HIS A 358 -19.91 -36.71 -10.65
C HIS A 358 -20.45 -38.13 -10.48
N ARG A 359 -21.65 -38.40 -10.99
CA ARG A 359 -22.24 -39.75 -10.98
C ARG A 359 -21.88 -40.50 -12.26
N VAL A 360 -21.35 -41.70 -12.11
CA VAL A 360 -20.82 -42.50 -13.23
C VAL A 360 -21.82 -43.59 -13.59
N GLY A 361 -22.65 -43.29 -14.58
CA GLY A 361 -23.63 -44.24 -15.12
C GLY A 361 -22.97 -45.43 -15.84
N LYS A 362 -23.59 -46.60 -15.71
CA LYS A 362 -23.14 -47.84 -16.38
C LYS A 362 -23.18 -47.70 -17.91
N GLY A 363 -22.26 -48.36 -18.61
CA GLY A 363 -22.21 -48.39 -20.07
C GLY A 363 -21.66 -47.14 -20.76
N GLN A 364 -21.26 -46.11 -20.01
CA GLN A 364 -20.75 -44.82 -20.53
C GLN A 364 -19.30 -44.54 -20.11
N THR A 365 -18.56 -43.79 -20.93
CA THR A 365 -17.27 -43.19 -20.54
C THR A 365 -17.55 -41.88 -19.80
N SER A 366 -17.03 -41.73 -18.59
CA SER A 366 -17.15 -40.50 -17.80
C SER A 366 -15.84 -39.70 -17.75
N GLU A 367 -15.95 -38.38 -17.74
CA GLU A 367 -14.82 -37.46 -17.62
C GLU A 367 -15.07 -36.50 -16.44
N LEU A 368 -14.24 -36.60 -15.40
CA LEU A 368 -14.26 -35.71 -14.26
C LEU A 368 -13.16 -34.65 -14.43
N LYS A 369 -13.46 -33.39 -14.10
CA LYS A 369 -12.54 -32.24 -14.21
C LYS A 369 -12.61 -31.41 -12.94
N SER A 370 -11.49 -30.79 -12.55
CA SER A 370 -11.46 -29.69 -11.59
C SER A 370 -11.66 -28.34 -12.29
N SER A 371 -11.46 -27.21 -11.60
CA SER A 371 -11.54 -25.89 -12.23
C SER A 371 -10.37 -25.64 -13.21
N LYS A 372 -10.53 -24.62 -14.07
CA LYS A 372 -9.47 -24.14 -14.97
C LYS A 372 -8.17 -23.76 -14.24
N GLN A 373 -8.23 -23.39 -12.95
CA GLN A 373 -7.05 -23.00 -12.16
C GLN A 373 -6.15 -24.16 -11.74
N THR A 374 -6.67 -25.40 -11.73
CA THR A 374 -5.89 -26.59 -11.35
C THR A 374 -5.84 -27.66 -12.43
N GLY A 375 -6.75 -27.65 -13.41
CA GLY A 375 -6.62 -28.40 -14.66
C GLY A 375 -6.51 -29.92 -14.52
N ILE A 376 -6.95 -30.48 -13.39
CA ILE A 376 -6.96 -31.92 -13.12
C ILE A 376 -8.09 -32.55 -13.94
N LYS A 377 -7.81 -33.72 -14.51
CA LYS A 377 -8.75 -34.50 -15.31
C LYS A 377 -8.62 -35.98 -14.99
N MET A 378 -9.75 -36.66 -14.82
CA MET A 378 -9.82 -38.12 -14.73
C MET A 378 -10.79 -38.65 -15.78
N ILE A 379 -10.34 -39.64 -16.55
CA ILE A 379 -11.15 -40.35 -17.53
C ILE A 379 -11.44 -41.76 -16.99
N LEU A 380 -12.72 -42.09 -16.86
CA LEU A 380 -13.20 -43.42 -16.52
C LEU A 380 -13.75 -44.04 -17.82
N PRO A 381 -13.09 -45.05 -18.40
CA PRO A 381 -13.60 -45.74 -19.58
C PRO A 381 -14.98 -46.36 -19.33
N LYS A 382 -15.68 -46.69 -20.42
CA LYS A 382 -16.91 -47.49 -20.36
C LYS A 382 -16.74 -48.72 -19.44
N ASP A 383 -17.71 -48.89 -18.54
CA ASP A 383 -17.83 -50.00 -17.58
C ASP A 383 -16.61 -50.18 -16.65
N CYS A 384 -15.86 -49.09 -16.41
CA CYS A 384 -14.70 -49.02 -15.49
C CYS A 384 -15.05 -49.33 -14.03
N LEU A 385 -16.26 -48.98 -13.57
CA LEU A 385 -16.72 -49.21 -12.19
C LEU A 385 -17.54 -50.52 -12.07
N PRO A 386 -17.50 -51.19 -10.91
CA PRO A 386 -18.30 -52.40 -10.67
C PRO A 386 -19.82 -52.10 -10.62
N SER A 387 -20.19 -50.90 -10.16
CA SER A 387 -21.54 -50.41 -9.91
C SER A 387 -21.69 -48.98 -10.44
N GLU A 388 -22.93 -48.46 -10.47
CA GLU A 388 -23.14 -47.02 -10.62
C GLU A 388 -22.75 -46.33 -9.29
N GLU A 389 -21.77 -45.43 -9.35
CA GLU A 389 -21.20 -44.78 -8.17
C GLU A 389 -21.24 -43.26 -8.30
N GLU A 390 -21.33 -42.58 -7.16
CA GLU A 390 -21.07 -41.15 -7.05
C GLU A 390 -19.60 -40.94 -6.63
N ILE A 391 -18.74 -40.62 -7.60
CA ILE A 391 -17.34 -40.31 -7.33
C ILE A 391 -17.24 -38.83 -7.02
N SER A 392 -16.57 -38.49 -5.92
CA SER A 392 -16.40 -37.09 -5.52
C SER A 392 -15.04 -36.83 -4.92
N PHE A 393 -14.41 -35.74 -5.38
CA PHE A 393 -13.04 -35.37 -5.01
C PHE A 393 -12.91 -33.88 -4.68
N LYS A 394 -11.88 -33.58 -3.89
CA LYS A 394 -11.46 -32.22 -3.52
C LYS A 394 -10.01 -32.03 -3.97
N VAL A 395 -9.72 -30.85 -4.51
CA VAL A 395 -8.36 -30.44 -4.82
C VAL A 395 -7.82 -29.68 -3.62
N ILE A 396 -6.61 -30.04 -3.17
CA ILE A 396 -5.81 -29.23 -2.26
C ILE A 396 -4.70 -28.61 -3.12
N PRO A 397 -4.77 -27.30 -3.41
CA PRO A 397 -3.74 -26.62 -4.18
C PRO A 397 -2.36 -26.70 -3.52
N VAL A 398 -1.35 -26.71 -4.37
CA VAL A 398 0.07 -26.72 -4.02
C VAL A 398 0.72 -25.68 -4.92
N ASP A 399 1.41 -24.70 -4.32
CA ASP A 399 2.03 -23.58 -5.01
C ASP A 399 3.51 -23.41 -4.61
N LYS A 400 4.19 -22.49 -5.28
CA LYS A 400 5.62 -22.18 -5.03
C LYS A 400 5.89 -21.81 -3.57
N GLU A 401 4.93 -21.16 -2.90
CA GLU A 401 5.02 -20.79 -1.49
C GLU A 401 4.99 -22.03 -0.59
N THR A 402 4.01 -22.92 -0.80
CA THR A 402 3.87 -24.22 -0.13
C THR A 402 5.15 -25.06 -0.23
N LEU A 403 5.71 -25.21 -1.43
CA LEU A 403 6.95 -25.97 -1.65
C LEU A 403 8.15 -25.33 -0.93
N THR A 404 8.18 -23.99 -0.89
CA THR A 404 9.24 -23.23 -0.21
C THR A 404 9.16 -23.32 1.32
N CYS A 405 7.95 -23.46 1.88
CA CYS A 405 7.77 -23.72 3.31
C CYS A 405 8.17 -25.17 3.67
N ALA A 406 7.70 -26.15 2.91
CA ALA A 406 8.05 -27.57 3.11
C ALA A 406 9.57 -27.82 3.03
N GLY A 407 10.26 -27.18 2.08
CA GLY A 407 11.72 -27.27 1.93
C GLY A 407 12.55 -26.52 2.99
N LYS A 408 11.91 -25.80 3.93
CA LYS A 408 12.55 -25.19 5.11
C LYS A 408 12.36 -26.01 6.39
N GLU A 409 11.29 -26.80 6.50
CA GLU A 409 10.95 -27.56 7.71
C GLU A 409 11.97 -28.67 8.01
N ASP A 410 12.51 -29.32 6.97
CA ASP A 410 13.62 -30.28 7.10
C ASP A 410 14.82 -29.87 6.24
N GLY A 411 15.93 -29.50 6.90
CA GLY A 411 17.19 -29.15 6.24
C GLY A 411 17.85 -30.26 5.42
N LYS A 412 17.33 -31.50 5.46
CA LYS A 412 17.70 -32.61 4.57
C LYS A 412 16.90 -32.62 3.26
N VAL A 413 15.71 -32.02 3.21
CA VAL A 413 14.81 -32.02 2.03
C VAL A 413 14.87 -30.65 1.33
N LYS A 414 16.07 -30.31 0.84
CA LYS A 414 16.31 -29.05 0.12
C LYS A 414 15.73 -29.10 -1.31
N ASN A 415 15.26 -27.96 -1.79
CA ASN A 415 14.89 -27.72 -3.19
C ASN A 415 13.83 -28.69 -3.75
N ILE A 416 12.66 -28.78 -3.10
CA ILE A 416 11.47 -29.41 -3.69
C ILE A 416 11.05 -28.58 -4.92
N LYS A 417 11.50 -28.96 -6.12
CA LYS A 417 11.37 -28.14 -7.34
C LYS A 417 9.93 -28.11 -7.88
N THR A 418 9.35 -29.28 -8.17
CA THR A 418 8.00 -29.36 -8.78
C THR A 418 7.18 -30.53 -8.23
N MET A 419 5.91 -30.26 -7.96
CA MET A 419 4.90 -31.20 -7.49
C MET A 419 3.51 -30.70 -7.93
N SER A 420 2.58 -31.61 -8.20
CA SER A 420 1.21 -31.28 -8.56
C SER A 420 0.41 -30.81 -7.36
N HIS A 421 -0.77 -30.27 -7.62
CA HIS A 421 -1.82 -30.21 -6.61
C HIS A 421 -2.19 -31.62 -6.12
N ILE A 422 -2.70 -31.71 -4.90
CA ILE A 422 -3.08 -32.97 -4.26
C ILE A 422 -4.57 -33.22 -4.52
N VAL A 423 -4.90 -34.36 -5.12
CA VAL A 423 -6.29 -34.83 -5.28
C VAL A 423 -6.63 -35.71 -4.08
N LYS A 424 -7.79 -35.51 -3.44
CA LYS A 424 -8.34 -36.44 -2.45
C LYS A 424 -9.77 -36.85 -2.79
N PHE A 425 -10.01 -38.15 -2.82
CA PHE A 425 -11.32 -38.77 -2.99
C PHE A 425 -11.92 -39.04 -1.61
N PHE A 426 -13.25 -38.91 -1.50
CA PHE A 426 -13.99 -39.17 -0.25
C PHE A 426 -15.40 -39.76 -0.48
N LYS A 427 -15.90 -39.74 -1.73
CA LYS A 427 -16.94 -40.65 -2.22
C LYS A 427 -16.37 -41.41 -3.43
N GLY A 428 -16.66 -42.70 -3.52
CA GLY A 428 -16.03 -43.59 -4.50
C GLY A 428 -14.52 -43.76 -4.32
N SER A 429 -14.00 -43.60 -3.09
CA SER A 429 -12.60 -43.84 -2.76
C SER A 429 -12.32 -45.32 -2.47
N ASN A 430 -11.08 -45.73 -2.72
CA ASN A 430 -10.52 -47.07 -2.53
C ASN A 430 -11.19 -48.18 -3.38
N LEU A 431 -11.97 -47.79 -4.39
CA LEU A 431 -12.59 -48.70 -5.35
C LEU A 431 -11.55 -49.43 -6.20
N LEU A 432 -11.75 -50.74 -6.38
CA LEU A 432 -11.10 -51.53 -7.41
C LEU A 432 -11.88 -51.38 -8.73
N LEU A 433 -11.18 -51.16 -9.83
CA LEU A 433 -11.75 -50.81 -11.13
C LEU A 433 -11.68 -52.01 -12.09
N ASN A 434 -12.76 -52.27 -12.82
CA ASN A 434 -12.84 -53.30 -13.86
C ASN A 434 -11.86 -53.02 -15.01
N SER A 435 -11.70 -51.74 -15.36
CA SER A 435 -10.78 -51.24 -16.38
C SER A 435 -10.00 -50.04 -15.85
N ARG A 436 -8.92 -49.65 -16.54
CA ARG A 436 -7.99 -48.65 -16.00
C ARG A 436 -8.52 -47.22 -16.17
N ALA A 437 -8.73 -46.53 -15.05
CA ALA A 437 -8.93 -45.08 -15.05
C ALA A 437 -7.64 -44.37 -15.51
N THR A 438 -7.76 -43.30 -16.28
CA THR A 438 -6.63 -42.41 -16.63
C THR A 438 -6.72 -41.14 -15.81
N ILE A 439 -5.70 -40.84 -15.01
CA ILE A 439 -5.61 -39.62 -14.21
C ILE A 439 -4.57 -38.70 -14.86
N VAL A 440 -4.88 -37.41 -14.96
CA VAL A 440 -4.04 -36.36 -15.54
C VAL A 440 -3.89 -35.23 -14.53
N LEU A 441 -2.66 -34.96 -14.10
CA LEU A 441 -2.31 -33.93 -13.11
C LEU A 441 -1.34 -32.90 -13.71
N PRO A 442 -1.44 -31.61 -13.35
CA PRO A 442 -0.44 -30.61 -13.74
C PRO A 442 0.88 -30.85 -13.01
N LEU A 443 2.01 -30.72 -13.72
CA LEU A 443 3.34 -30.78 -13.15
C LEU A 443 4.29 -29.92 -13.98
N SER A 444 4.85 -28.87 -13.38
CA SER A 444 5.76 -27.96 -14.08
C SER A 444 6.99 -28.69 -14.63
N ASN A 445 7.49 -28.23 -15.78
CA ASN A 445 8.74 -28.68 -16.37
C ASN A 445 9.88 -28.58 -15.35
N GLY A 446 10.75 -29.59 -15.33
CA GLY A 446 11.87 -29.69 -14.39
C GLY A 446 13.18 -29.93 -15.11
N GLU A 447 14.22 -29.24 -14.66
CA GLU A 447 15.59 -29.38 -15.17
C GLU A 447 16.22 -30.73 -14.80
N GLY A 448 17.14 -31.21 -15.65
CA GLY A 448 18.05 -32.32 -15.35
C GLY A 448 17.37 -33.69 -15.18
N ASN A 449 18.11 -34.62 -14.56
CA ASN A 449 17.77 -36.04 -14.44
C ASN A 449 16.66 -36.36 -13.42
N SER A 450 15.84 -35.38 -13.03
CA SER A 450 14.78 -35.53 -12.04
C SER A 450 13.66 -36.43 -12.59
N GLN A 451 13.36 -37.52 -11.90
CA GLN A 451 12.35 -38.49 -12.33
C GLN A 451 10.97 -38.11 -11.84
N VAL A 452 9.94 -38.38 -12.65
CA VAL A 452 8.54 -38.31 -12.21
C VAL A 452 8.27 -39.47 -11.23
N ARG A 453 7.48 -39.17 -10.20
CA ARG A 453 6.90 -40.14 -9.27
C ARG A 453 5.40 -39.93 -9.13
N VAL A 454 4.67 -41.04 -9.01
CA VAL A 454 3.22 -41.09 -8.76
C VAL A 454 3.00 -41.58 -7.34
N LEU A 455 2.42 -40.73 -6.50
CA LEU A 455 2.21 -41.00 -5.08
C LEU A 455 0.71 -41.20 -4.83
N SER A 456 0.36 -42.25 -4.08
CA SER A 456 -1.00 -42.59 -3.67
C SER A 456 -1.19 -42.34 -2.17
N CYS A 457 -2.39 -41.90 -1.78
CA CYS A 457 -2.79 -41.72 -0.39
C CYS A 457 -3.72 -42.85 0.06
N ASN A 458 -3.43 -43.47 1.20
CA ASN A 458 -4.34 -44.42 1.86
C ASN A 458 -5.42 -43.70 2.70
N GLU A 459 -6.33 -44.48 3.30
CA GLU A 459 -7.42 -43.98 4.17
C GLU A 459 -6.92 -43.26 5.43
N LYS A 460 -5.78 -43.67 5.98
CA LYS A 460 -5.17 -43.07 7.18
C LYS A 460 -4.51 -41.72 6.88
N GLY A 461 -4.28 -41.41 5.60
CA GLY A 461 -3.60 -40.21 5.14
C GLY A 461 -2.11 -40.38 4.87
N ASP A 462 -1.58 -41.62 4.95
CA ASP A 462 -0.19 -41.94 4.61
C ASP A 462 -0.01 -41.97 3.09
N TRP A 463 1.20 -41.64 2.63
CA TRP A 463 1.56 -41.60 1.21
C TRP A 463 2.57 -42.70 0.84
N GLU A 464 2.32 -43.37 -0.27
CA GLU A 464 3.17 -44.43 -0.85
C GLU A 464 3.52 -44.11 -2.31
N ASP A 465 4.76 -44.39 -2.71
CA ASP A 465 5.19 -44.41 -4.10
C ASP A 465 4.59 -45.61 -4.82
N VAL A 466 3.72 -45.32 -5.78
CA VAL A 466 3.00 -46.30 -6.60
C VAL A 466 3.44 -46.24 -8.05
N THR A 467 4.57 -45.59 -8.37
CA THR A 467 5.07 -45.42 -9.74
C THR A 467 5.19 -46.74 -10.49
N ASP A 468 5.66 -47.81 -9.83
CA ASP A 468 5.79 -49.15 -10.40
C ASP A 468 4.48 -49.98 -10.37
N LYS A 469 3.41 -49.42 -9.78
CA LYS A 469 2.07 -50.04 -9.67
C LYS A 469 1.03 -49.41 -10.61
N VAL A 470 1.40 -48.35 -11.33
CA VAL A 470 0.56 -47.66 -12.32
C VAL A 470 1.14 -47.79 -13.72
N ASP A 471 0.27 -47.80 -14.73
CA ASP A 471 0.64 -47.99 -16.13
C ASP A 471 0.71 -46.63 -16.86
N ASP A 472 1.37 -46.61 -18.03
CA ASP A 472 1.39 -45.48 -18.96
C ASP A 472 1.70 -44.10 -18.32
N VAL A 473 2.72 -44.03 -17.46
CA VAL A 473 3.19 -42.78 -16.84
C VAL A 473 3.87 -41.90 -17.92
N VAL A 474 3.10 -40.99 -18.51
CA VAL A 474 3.53 -40.10 -19.60
C VAL A 474 3.53 -38.65 -19.13
N LEU A 475 4.72 -38.05 -19.07
CA LEU A 475 4.87 -36.60 -19.01
C LEU A 475 4.77 -36.03 -20.44
N LYS A 476 3.77 -35.20 -20.72
CA LYS A 476 3.66 -34.41 -21.95
C LYS A 476 3.42 -32.95 -21.57
N GLU A 477 4.27 -32.05 -22.09
CA GLU A 477 4.30 -30.65 -21.67
C GLU A 477 4.32 -30.55 -20.14
N SER A 478 3.47 -29.70 -19.56
CA SER A 478 3.31 -29.47 -18.12
C SER A 478 2.30 -30.41 -17.44
N LYS A 479 2.06 -31.61 -17.97
CA LYS A 479 1.06 -32.57 -17.44
C LYS A 479 1.60 -34.00 -17.41
N VAL A 480 1.33 -34.70 -16.32
CA VAL A 480 1.55 -36.16 -16.21
C VAL A 480 0.20 -36.86 -16.34
N ALA A 481 0.09 -37.76 -17.31
CA ALA A 481 -0.95 -38.77 -17.37
C ALA A 481 -0.42 -40.09 -16.81
N PHE A 482 -1.27 -40.85 -16.12
CA PHE A 482 -1.01 -42.24 -15.72
C PHE A 482 -2.31 -43.03 -15.62
N LYS A 483 -2.22 -44.36 -15.62
CA LYS A 483 -3.37 -45.28 -15.56
C LYS A 483 -3.34 -46.13 -14.29
N THR A 484 -4.47 -46.25 -13.61
CA THR A 484 -4.61 -47.03 -12.37
C THR A 484 -5.80 -48.00 -12.44
N LYS A 485 -5.67 -49.15 -11.76
CA LYS A 485 -6.78 -50.08 -11.48
C LYS A 485 -7.44 -49.85 -10.11
N GLN A 486 -6.91 -48.94 -9.29
CA GLN A 486 -7.44 -48.66 -7.95
C GLN A 486 -7.56 -47.14 -7.74
N LEU A 487 -8.77 -46.69 -7.44
CA LEU A 487 -9.05 -45.27 -7.17
C LEU A 487 -8.84 -44.96 -5.69
N SER A 488 -7.58 -44.91 -5.26
CA SER A 488 -7.18 -44.70 -3.86
C SER A 488 -7.69 -43.36 -3.27
N SER A 489 -7.61 -43.20 -1.95
CA SER A 489 -8.09 -42.01 -1.20
C SER A 489 -7.45 -40.68 -1.63
N GLY A 490 -6.37 -40.69 -2.41
CA GLY A 490 -5.84 -39.51 -3.09
C GLY A 490 -4.64 -39.81 -3.98
N PHE A 491 -4.28 -38.85 -4.82
CA PHE A 491 -3.12 -38.93 -5.73
C PHE A 491 -2.41 -37.58 -5.86
N THR A 492 -1.11 -37.64 -6.12
CA THR A 492 -0.27 -36.49 -6.52
C THR A 492 0.95 -37.00 -7.31
N VAL A 493 1.57 -36.13 -8.10
CA VAL A 493 2.82 -36.41 -8.81
C VAL A 493 3.89 -35.38 -8.48
N LEU A 494 5.15 -35.78 -8.47
CA LEU A 494 6.27 -34.87 -8.23
C LEU A 494 7.49 -35.25 -9.06
N ARG A 495 8.46 -34.32 -9.17
CA ARG A 495 9.79 -34.62 -9.71
C ARG A 495 10.83 -34.56 -8.60
N CYS A 496 11.57 -35.64 -8.41
CA CYS A 496 12.68 -35.71 -7.46
C CYS A 496 13.87 -36.48 -8.03
N ASP A 497 15.02 -36.32 -7.40
CA ASP A 497 16.19 -37.15 -7.67
C ASP A 497 16.05 -38.51 -6.95
N LYS A 498 16.68 -39.55 -7.50
CA LYS A 498 16.61 -40.94 -6.98
C LYS A 498 17.09 -41.11 -5.52
N THR A 499 17.77 -40.11 -4.97
CA THR A 499 18.34 -40.09 -3.62
C THR A 499 17.41 -39.51 -2.56
N VAL A 500 16.23 -39.01 -2.94
CA VAL A 500 15.28 -38.36 -2.03
C VAL A 500 14.01 -39.20 -1.91
N ASP A 501 13.54 -39.40 -0.67
CA ASP A 501 12.30 -40.09 -0.34
C ASP A 501 11.06 -39.25 -0.79
N PRO A 502 10.27 -39.72 -1.78
CA PRO A 502 9.12 -38.97 -2.29
C PRO A 502 7.92 -38.99 -1.33
N ASN A 503 7.76 -40.03 -0.51
CA ASN A 503 6.68 -40.13 0.49
C ASN A 503 6.85 -39.02 1.54
N LYS A 504 8.11 -38.79 1.94
CA LYS A 504 8.49 -37.70 2.84
C LYS A 504 8.32 -36.32 2.22
N ILE A 505 8.64 -36.13 0.93
CA ILE A 505 8.34 -34.88 0.21
C ILE A 505 6.84 -34.56 0.30
N VAL A 506 5.97 -35.49 -0.11
CA VAL A 506 4.52 -35.25 -0.08
C VAL A 506 3.99 -35.05 1.33
N THR A 507 4.52 -35.77 2.32
CA THR A 507 4.14 -35.60 3.72
C THR A 507 4.48 -34.19 4.25
N LEU A 508 5.63 -33.63 3.88
CA LEU A 508 6.00 -32.24 4.22
C LEU A 508 5.15 -31.22 3.44
N VAL A 509 4.98 -31.40 2.13
CA VAL A 509 4.17 -30.50 1.28
C VAL A 509 2.72 -30.46 1.75
N ALA A 510 2.10 -31.60 2.01
CA ALA A 510 0.71 -31.69 2.46
C ALA A 510 0.47 -30.94 3.78
N LYS A 511 1.41 -31.00 4.74
CA LYS A 511 1.38 -30.23 5.99
C LYS A 511 1.48 -28.71 5.75
N ASN A 512 2.28 -28.30 4.77
CA ASN A 512 2.59 -26.89 4.50
C ASN A 512 1.58 -26.18 3.57
N THR A 513 0.59 -26.88 3.00
CA THR A 513 -0.44 -26.27 2.11
C THR A 513 -1.19 -25.08 2.72
N ARG A 514 -1.40 -25.09 4.05
CA ARG A 514 -2.02 -23.99 4.83
C ARG A 514 -1.03 -22.97 5.40
N VAL A 515 0.28 -23.16 5.21
CA VAL A 515 1.33 -22.30 5.78
C VAL A 515 1.65 -21.16 4.80
N ARG A 516 1.78 -19.93 5.32
CA ARG A 516 2.16 -18.74 4.56
C ARG A 516 3.42 -18.10 5.12
N ARG A 517 4.16 -17.41 4.26
CA ARG A 517 5.35 -16.62 4.61
C ARG A 517 4.95 -15.20 4.93
N VAL A 518 5.33 -14.73 6.12
CA VAL A 518 4.81 -13.47 6.68
C VAL A 518 5.91 -12.67 7.37
N LYS A 519 5.69 -11.36 7.50
CA LYS A 519 6.52 -10.48 8.34
C LYS A 519 5.62 -9.61 9.20
N THR A 520 6.04 -9.33 10.43
CA THR A 520 5.34 -8.38 11.30
C THR A 520 5.89 -6.97 11.10
N VAL A 521 5.03 -6.01 10.80
CA VAL A 521 5.34 -4.59 10.84
C VAL A 521 4.76 -4.01 12.13
N ILE A 522 5.47 -3.07 12.75
CA ILE A 522 4.95 -2.30 13.88
C ILE A 522 4.83 -0.85 13.44
N PHE A 523 3.64 -0.31 13.60
CA PHE A 523 3.30 1.09 13.34
C PHE A 523 2.90 1.74 14.67
N LYS A 524 3.06 3.06 14.77
CA LYS A 524 2.79 3.83 15.99
C LYS A 524 2.35 5.26 15.66
N LYS A 525 1.48 5.81 16.48
CA LYS A 525 0.91 7.16 16.33
C LYS A 525 0.67 7.77 17.70
N TRP A 526 0.98 9.06 17.87
CA TRP A 526 0.67 9.74 19.12
C TRP A 526 -0.85 9.83 19.32
N LYS A 527 -1.31 9.50 20.53
CA LYS A 527 -2.64 9.90 20.98
C LYS A 527 -2.49 11.31 21.57
N GLU A 528 -3.36 12.23 21.16
CA GLU A 528 -3.44 13.54 21.80
C GLU A 528 -4.41 13.43 22.99
N PRO A 529 -4.10 14.02 24.15
CA PRO A 529 -3.00 14.95 24.40
C PRO A 529 -1.72 14.23 24.91
N ARG A 530 -0.55 14.55 24.33
CA ARG A 530 0.69 13.73 24.46
C ARG A 530 1.26 13.63 25.87
N GLU A 531 0.88 14.52 26.79
CA GLU A 531 1.33 14.51 28.18
C GLU A 531 0.80 13.29 28.94
N GLU A 532 -0.25 12.63 28.46
CA GLU A 532 -0.70 11.34 29.00
C GLU A 532 0.37 10.25 28.83
N GLY A 533 1.26 10.39 27.85
CA GLY A 533 2.25 9.37 27.49
C GLY A 533 1.60 8.14 26.84
N ILE A 534 0.45 8.32 26.18
CA ILE A 534 -0.26 7.28 25.46
C ILE A 534 0.01 7.42 23.95
N MET A 535 0.24 6.30 23.30
CA MET A 535 0.36 6.20 21.84
C MET A 535 -0.41 4.97 21.38
N THR A 536 -1.06 5.06 20.23
CA THR A 536 -1.68 3.89 19.60
C THR A 536 -0.60 3.11 18.87
N ALA A 537 -0.45 1.83 19.21
CA ALA A 537 0.40 0.88 18.49
C ALA A 537 -0.47 0.02 17.58
N ARG A 538 -0.08 -0.05 16.31
CA ARG A 538 -0.74 -0.84 15.26
C ARG A 538 0.24 -1.93 14.84
N MET A 539 0.01 -3.16 15.29
CA MET A 539 0.85 -4.32 14.96
C MET A 539 0.20 -5.14 13.86
N GLU A 540 0.93 -5.36 12.77
CA GLU A 540 0.40 -5.99 11.57
C GLU A 540 1.22 -7.20 11.14
N CYS A 541 0.56 -8.31 10.79
CA CYS A 541 1.23 -9.50 10.26
C CYS A 541 0.91 -9.66 8.78
N VAL A 542 1.81 -9.23 7.88
CA VAL A 542 1.53 -9.08 6.43
C VAL A 542 2.12 -10.26 5.65
N LEU A 543 1.52 -10.65 4.50
CA LEU A 543 2.16 -11.64 3.59
C LEU A 543 3.48 -11.06 3.12
N GLU A 544 4.51 -11.91 2.96
CA GLU A 544 5.85 -11.44 2.58
C GLU A 544 5.87 -10.69 1.25
N GLU A 545 5.00 -11.03 0.30
CA GLU A 545 4.84 -10.34 -0.98
C GLU A 545 4.06 -9.01 -0.92
N LEU A 546 3.37 -8.67 0.18
CA LEU A 546 2.53 -7.45 0.32
C LEU A 546 3.09 -6.44 1.35
N VAL A 547 4.29 -6.68 1.90
CA VAL A 547 4.84 -5.89 3.02
C VAL A 547 5.08 -4.43 2.65
N ASP A 548 5.67 -4.18 1.48
CA ASP A 548 6.12 -2.84 1.10
C ASP A 548 4.94 -1.93 0.72
N ASP A 549 3.91 -2.49 0.08
CA ASP A 549 2.66 -1.78 -0.25
C ASP A 549 1.88 -1.40 1.03
N ARG A 550 1.78 -2.33 1.98
CA ARG A 550 1.13 -2.06 3.27
C ARG A 550 1.89 -1.00 4.08
N ILE A 551 3.23 -1.00 4.05
CA ILE A 551 4.06 0.08 4.63
C ILE A 551 3.82 1.42 3.90
N CYS A 552 3.75 1.40 2.56
CA CYS A 552 3.47 2.57 1.73
C CYS A 552 2.13 3.21 2.12
N ARG A 553 1.07 2.41 2.25
CA ARG A 553 -0.27 2.84 2.70
C ARG A 553 -0.27 3.40 4.12
N ALA A 554 0.19 2.63 5.10
CA ALA A 554 0.13 3.01 6.50
C ALA A 554 0.89 4.31 6.80
N THR A 555 2.01 4.54 6.10
CA THR A 555 2.84 5.75 6.29
C THR A 555 2.35 6.97 5.50
N LYS A 556 1.85 6.80 4.27
CA LYS A 556 1.45 7.94 3.40
C LYS A 556 -0.02 8.32 3.49
N VAL A 557 -0.91 7.38 3.80
CA VAL A 557 -2.37 7.58 3.78
C VAL A 557 -2.94 7.60 5.20
N GLU A 558 -2.58 6.61 6.01
CA GLU A 558 -3.16 6.43 7.36
C GLU A 558 -2.45 7.27 8.44
N GLY A 559 -1.30 7.87 8.09
CA GLY A 559 -0.55 8.79 8.95
C GLY A 559 0.12 8.13 10.16
N TYR A 560 0.60 6.89 10.00
CA TYR A 560 1.37 6.19 11.03
C TYR A 560 2.89 6.29 10.80
N GLU A 561 3.65 6.33 11.89
CA GLU A 561 5.10 6.10 11.83
C GLU A 561 5.40 4.60 11.86
N ARG A 562 6.14 4.09 10.88
CA ARG A 562 6.70 2.73 10.93
C ARG A 562 7.84 2.68 11.94
N GLN A 563 7.78 1.74 12.88
CA GLN A 563 8.84 1.46 13.82
C GLN A 563 10.09 0.91 13.10
N GLU A 564 11.23 1.58 13.32
CA GLU A 564 12.55 1.14 12.87
C GLU A 564 12.86 -0.29 13.37
N GLY A 565 13.51 -1.09 12.52
CA GLY A 565 13.75 -2.51 12.77
C GLY A 565 12.58 -3.43 12.38
N THR A 566 11.46 -2.88 11.90
CA THR A 566 10.37 -3.66 11.26
C THR A 566 10.23 -3.29 9.77
N PRO A 567 9.87 -4.21 8.86
CA PRO A 567 9.33 -5.55 9.07
C PRO A 567 10.32 -6.53 9.73
N THR A 568 9.80 -7.44 10.56
CA THR A 568 10.59 -8.52 11.18
C THR A 568 11.16 -9.49 10.13
N PRO A 569 12.15 -10.33 10.50
CA PRO A 569 12.50 -11.50 9.72
C PRO A 569 11.28 -12.37 9.38
N THR A 570 11.35 -13.04 8.24
CA THR A 570 10.23 -13.84 7.70
C THR A 570 9.90 -15.03 8.59
N MET A 571 8.66 -15.05 9.08
CA MET A 571 8.07 -16.15 9.83
C MET A 571 7.23 -17.04 8.90
N SER A 572 6.97 -18.27 9.32
CA SER A 572 5.98 -19.16 8.71
C SER A 572 4.80 -19.28 9.67
N MET A 573 3.57 -19.09 9.18
CA MET A 573 2.35 -19.14 9.97
C MET A 573 1.24 -19.91 9.26
N MET A 574 0.44 -20.67 9.99
CA MET A 574 -0.72 -21.38 9.45
C MET A 574 -2.01 -20.59 9.63
N GLU A 575 -2.98 -20.73 8.71
CA GLU A 575 -4.35 -20.22 8.91
C GLU A 575 -4.93 -20.73 10.25
N ASP A 576 -5.50 -19.79 11.03
CA ASP A 576 -5.97 -19.94 12.42
C ASP A 576 -4.87 -20.13 13.50
N GLU A 577 -3.59 -19.88 13.16
CA GLU A 577 -2.52 -19.93 14.16
C GLU A 577 -2.51 -18.68 15.06
N THR A 578 -2.79 -18.87 16.35
CA THR A 578 -2.59 -17.81 17.36
C THR A 578 -1.10 -17.59 17.64
N PHE A 579 -0.69 -16.34 17.81
CA PHE A 579 0.61 -15.91 18.34
C PHE A 579 0.44 -14.76 19.35
N CYS A 580 1.50 -14.35 20.03
CA CYS A 580 1.46 -13.22 20.94
C CYS A 580 2.70 -12.33 20.84
N ALA A 581 2.54 -11.03 21.13
CA ALA A 581 3.62 -10.08 21.30
C ALA A 581 3.76 -9.73 22.79
N LEU A 582 4.92 -10.04 23.37
CA LEU A 582 5.25 -9.77 24.77
C LEU A 582 6.21 -8.56 24.85
N PHE A 583 5.89 -7.60 25.72
CA PHE A 583 6.56 -6.30 25.82
C PHE A 583 7.44 -6.22 27.08
N TYR A 584 8.72 -5.90 26.89
CA TYR A 584 9.74 -5.84 27.93
C TYR A 584 10.41 -4.47 27.96
N GLY A 585 9.99 -3.61 28.89
CA GLY A 585 10.55 -2.26 29.05
C GLY A 585 9.56 -1.26 29.66
N SER A 586 9.66 -0.01 29.22
CA SER A 586 8.81 1.11 29.67
C SER A 586 7.66 1.44 28.73
N ILE A 587 7.60 0.89 27.51
CA ILE A 587 6.40 0.94 26.65
C ILE A 587 5.58 -0.33 26.87
N ARG A 588 4.32 -0.20 27.30
CA ARG A 588 3.47 -1.34 27.68
C ARG A 588 2.05 -1.19 27.13
N PRO A 589 1.44 -2.23 26.53
CA PRO A 589 0.01 -2.22 26.22
C PRO A 589 -0.83 -2.00 27.47
N ASN A 590 -1.91 -1.23 27.33
CA ASN A 590 -2.86 -0.93 28.40
C ASN A 590 -3.79 -2.13 28.70
N VAL A 591 -3.17 -3.24 29.12
CA VAL A 591 -3.81 -4.51 29.43
C VAL A 591 -3.29 -5.06 30.76
N LYS A 592 -4.11 -5.82 31.46
CA LYS A 592 -3.68 -6.54 32.68
C LYS A 592 -2.52 -7.47 32.35
N ALA A 593 -1.41 -7.35 33.08
CA ALA A 593 -0.27 -8.24 32.95
C ALA A 593 -0.64 -9.67 33.39
N ILE A 594 -0.23 -10.67 32.61
CA ILE A 594 -0.43 -12.09 32.90
C ILE A 594 0.95 -12.72 33.03
N ASN A 595 1.16 -13.52 34.08
CA ASN A 595 2.45 -14.15 34.40
C ASN A 595 3.61 -13.13 34.43
N THR A 596 3.35 -11.94 34.99
CA THR A 596 4.23 -10.74 35.00
C THR A 596 4.49 -10.06 33.66
N TYR A 597 4.04 -10.63 32.53
CA TYR A 597 4.25 -10.06 31.20
C TYR A 597 3.08 -9.19 30.76
N TYR A 598 3.41 -8.04 30.16
CA TYR A 598 2.48 -7.25 29.36
C TYR A 598 2.56 -7.75 27.91
N GLY A 599 1.43 -7.87 27.24
CA GLY A 599 1.40 -8.35 25.87
C GLY A 599 0.00 -8.64 25.35
N VAL A 600 -0.09 -8.80 24.04
CA VAL A 600 -1.35 -8.98 23.29
C VAL A 600 -1.31 -10.28 22.47
N ASN A 601 -2.48 -10.89 22.29
CA ASN A 601 -2.70 -12.08 21.46
C ASN A 601 -3.15 -11.64 20.05
N PHE A 602 -2.85 -12.46 19.05
CA PHE A 602 -3.23 -12.28 17.65
C PHE A 602 -3.58 -13.65 17.06
N THR A 603 -4.60 -13.76 16.21
CA THR A 603 -4.81 -14.95 15.36
C THR A 603 -4.48 -14.63 13.91
N PHE A 604 -3.91 -15.58 13.17
CA PHE A 604 -3.52 -15.38 11.77
C PHE A 604 -4.59 -15.87 10.77
N TYR A 605 -5.08 -14.96 9.92
CA TYR A 605 -5.95 -15.28 8.78
C TYR A 605 -5.41 -14.63 7.50
N CYS A 606 -5.07 -15.42 6.48
CA CYS A 606 -4.26 -14.94 5.36
C CYS A 606 -5.00 -14.03 4.36
N ASN A 607 -6.34 -14.02 4.34
CA ASN A 607 -7.14 -13.18 3.42
C ASN A 607 -7.95 -12.08 4.14
N ARG A 608 -7.57 -11.74 5.37
CA ARG A 608 -8.13 -10.63 6.17
C ARG A 608 -7.08 -9.54 6.44
N PRO A 609 -7.48 -8.30 6.81
CA PRO A 609 -6.54 -7.24 7.19
C PRO A 609 -5.99 -7.56 8.58
N ARG A 610 -4.77 -8.09 8.62
CA ARG A 610 -4.11 -8.61 9.84
C ARG A 610 -3.60 -7.50 10.76
N ILE A 611 -4.51 -6.64 11.21
CA ILE A 611 -4.26 -5.43 12.00
C ILE A 611 -4.77 -5.64 13.43
N LEU A 612 -3.89 -5.42 14.41
CA LEU A 612 -4.30 -5.24 15.81
C LEU A 612 -3.85 -3.86 16.29
N GLU A 613 -4.83 -3.02 16.64
CA GLU A 613 -4.60 -1.72 17.25
C GLU A 613 -4.82 -1.79 18.76
N PHE A 614 -3.96 -1.13 19.52
CA PHE A 614 -4.11 -1.01 20.96
C PHE A 614 -3.31 0.17 21.50
N ASP A 615 -3.84 0.83 22.53
CA ASP A 615 -3.10 1.87 23.23
C ASP A 615 -1.97 1.27 24.07
N VAL A 616 -0.78 1.87 23.98
CA VAL A 616 0.38 1.56 24.81
C VAL A 616 0.80 2.82 25.58
N THR A 617 1.16 2.63 26.84
CA THR A 617 1.56 3.69 27.77
C THR A 617 3.08 3.71 27.96
N LEU A 618 3.67 4.91 27.94
CA LEU A 618 5.06 5.18 28.30
C LEU A 618 5.17 5.34 29.82
N VAL A 619 5.62 4.29 30.50
CA VAL A 619 5.98 4.34 31.93
C VAL A 619 7.08 5.37 32.12
N GLY A 620 6.79 6.44 32.87
CA GLY A 620 7.67 7.58 33.08
C GLY A 620 7.61 8.67 31.99
N LYS A 621 6.69 8.57 31.01
CA LYS A 621 6.32 9.61 30.01
C LYS A 621 7.44 10.20 29.13
N GLY A 622 8.70 9.84 29.32
CA GLY A 622 9.86 10.49 28.70
C GLY A 622 10.25 9.99 27.30
N LYS A 623 10.95 10.84 26.55
CA LYS A 623 11.50 10.57 25.20
C LYS A 623 12.37 9.31 25.07
N GLY A 624 12.96 8.84 26.17
CA GLY A 624 13.80 7.63 26.19
C GLY A 624 13.02 6.32 26.36
N ALA A 625 11.69 6.36 26.32
CA ALA A 625 10.88 5.15 26.52
C ALA A 625 11.06 4.15 25.38
N THR A 626 11.36 2.90 25.76
CA THR A 626 11.61 1.79 24.84
C THR A 626 11.10 0.48 25.44
N SER A 627 10.75 -0.48 24.58
CA SER A 627 10.54 -1.87 24.97
C SER A 627 11.02 -2.82 23.88
N THR A 628 11.59 -3.94 24.29
CA THR A 628 11.77 -5.09 23.39
C THR A 628 10.44 -5.83 23.24
N VAL A 629 10.07 -6.14 22.01
CA VAL A 629 8.85 -6.89 21.65
C VAL A 629 9.27 -8.27 21.15
N TRP A 630 8.85 -9.32 21.86
CA TRP A 630 9.09 -10.71 21.47
C TRP A 630 7.81 -11.34 20.92
N LEU A 631 7.86 -11.82 19.66
CA LEU A 631 6.77 -12.57 19.05
C LEU A 631 6.93 -14.06 19.37
N TYR A 632 5.91 -14.69 19.94
CA TYR A 632 5.93 -16.10 20.34
C TYR A 632 4.74 -16.87 19.77
N PRO A 633 4.89 -18.17 19.42
CA PRO A 633 3.78 -18.97 18.92
C PRO A 633 2.81 -19.29 20.06
N GLY A 634 1.52 -19.16 19.79
CA GLY A 634 0.43 -19.35 20.74
C GLY A 634 0.16 -18.17 21.68
N ARG A 635 -1.03 -18.20 22.30
CA ARG A 635 -1.53 -17.29 23.34
C ARG A 635 -0.51 -17.02 24.48
N ARG A 636 -0.41 -15.75 24.91
CA ARG A 636 0.49 -15.20 25.95
C ARG A 636 0.38 -15.93 27.30
N GLU A 637 -0.82 -16.43 27.62
CA GLU A 637 -1.14 -17.17 28.83
C GLU A 637 -0.28 -18.43 29.01
N ARG A 638 0.30 -18.98 27.92
CA ARG A 638 1.25 -20.10 27.95
C ARG A 638 2.66 -19.72 28.40
N TYR A 639 2.98 -18.44 28.52
CA TYR A 639 4.33 -17.93 28.80
C TYR A 639 4.47 -17.48 30.25
N HIS A 640 5.53 -17.93 30.91
CA HIS A 640 5.75 -17.75 32.35
C HIS A 640 7.17 -17.19 32.62
N PRO A 641 7.42 -16.57 33.79
CA PRO A 641 8.77 -16.17 34.23
C PRO A 641 9.73 -17.36 34.23
N ARG A 642 10.99 -17.12 33.83
CA ARG A 642 12.00 -18.18 33.84
C ARG A 642 12.46 -18.45 35.27
N ALA A 643 12.35 -19.71 35.70
CA ALA A 643 13.17 -20.20 36.80
C ALA A 643 14.66 -20.13 36.40
N PRO A 644 15.58 -19.83 37.33
CA PRO A 644 17.02 -19.77 37.04
C PRO A 644 17.57 -21.02 36.34
N GLY A 645 18.53 -20.83 35.43
CA GLY A 645 19.28 -21.91 34.77
C GLY A 645 18.59 -22.63 33.60
N LYS A 646 17.28 -22.49 33.38
CA LYS A 646 16.59 -23.16 32.24
C LYS A 646 16.67 -22.35 30.95
N LYS A 647 17.04 -23.02 29.83
CA LYS A 647 16.89 -22.47 28.47
C LYS A 647 15.39 -22.24 28.20
N GLY A 648 15.01 -21.00 27.92
CA GLY A 648 13.64 -20.65 27.54
C GLY A 648 13.32 -20.95 26.08
N LYS A 649 12.05 -20.85 25.71
CA LYS A 649 11.62 -20.87 24.29
C LYS A 649 12.25 -19.71 23.52
N THR A 650 12.62 -19.97 22.27
CA THR A 650 13.02 -18.95 21.29
C THR A 650 11.77 -18.25 20.74
N PRO A 651 11.76 -16.91 20.59
CA PRO A 651 10.70 -16.21 19.88
C PRO A 651 10.78 -16.46 18.36
N LEU A 652 9.64 -16.29 17.66
CA LEU A 652 9.57 -16.32 16.19
C LEU A 652 10.35 -15.15 15.58
N ALA A 653 10.22 -13.97 16.19
CA ALA A 653 10.98 -12.77 15.85
C ALA A 653 11.08 -11.84 17.06
N THR A 654 11.93 -10.81 16.95
CA THR A 654 12.11 -9.76 17.95
C THR A 654 12.19 -8.40 17.25
N ALA A 655 11.57 -7.40 17.85
CA ALA A 655 11.68 -6.00 17.47
C ALA A 655 11.97 -5.13 18.70
N GLN A 656 12.37 -3.88 18.48
CA GLN A 656 12.28 -2.83 19.48
C GLN A 656 11.09 -1.93 19.13
N ILE A 657 10.36 -1.43 20.12
CA ILE A 657 9.41 -0.34 19.97
C ILE A 657 9.92 0.87 20.76
N THR A 658 9.82 2.05 20.14
CA THR A 658 10.19 3.35 20.71
C THR A 658 9.00 4.31 20.58
N ALA A 659 9.01 5.42 21.32
CA ALA A 659 8.02 6.48 21.15
C ALA A 659 8.00 7.01 19.68
N PRO A 660 6.85 7.41 19.10
CA PRO A 660 6.83 8.08 17.82
C PRO A 660 7.53 9.44 17.87
N THR A 661 8.01 9.88 16.72
CA THR A 661 8.65 11.19 16.52
C THR A 661 7.70 12.36 16.82
N GLY A 662 8.30 13.55 16.94
CA GLY A 662 7.62 14.73 17.47
C GLY A 662 8.09 15.07 18.89
N ILE A 663 7.61 16.20 19.40
CA ILE A 663 8.21 16.85 20.56
C ILE A 663 7.38 16.59 21.83
N ILE A 664 7.70 15.53 22.56
CA ILE A 664 7.34 15.44 23.98
C ILE A 664 8.21 16.45 24.75
N CYS A 665 7.66 17.63 25.03
CA CYS A 665 8.29 18.63 25.89
C CYS A 665 7.18 19.51 26.47
N ASP A 666 7.13 19.61 27.78
CA ASP A 666 6.01 20.25 28.49
C ASP A 666 5.83 21.70 28.04
N TYR A 667 6.94 22.41 27.77
CA TYR A 667 6.93 23.75 27.19
C TYR A 667 6.39 23.82 25.74
N TRP A 668 6.74 22.86 24.89
CA TRP A 668 6.19 22.78 23.52
C TRP A 668 4.67 22.58 23.58
N LEU A 669 4.24 21.72 24.50
CA LEU A 669 2.87 21.32 24.65
C LEU A 669 2.02 22.42 25.30
N ALA A 670 2.55 23.16 26.26
CA ALA A 670 1.94 24.40 26.77
C ALA A 670 1.81 25.45 25.65
N CYS A 671 2.86 25.66 24.84
CA CYS A 671 2.79 26.51 23.64
C CYS A 671 1.71 26.03 22.65
N GLN A 672 1.48 24.72 22.52
CA GLN A 672 0.48 24.13 21.63
C GLN A 672 -0.95 24.34 22.16
N ARG A 673 -1.15 24.23 23.48
CA ARG A 673 -2.41 24.59 24.14
C ARG A 673 -2.73 26.07 23.96
N PHE A 674 -1.74 26.96 24.12
CA PHE A 674 -1.91 28.39 23.80
C PHE A 674 -2.18 28.64 22.30
N LYS A 675 -1.49 27.98 21.37
CA LYS A 675 -1.80 28.07 19.91
C LYS A 675 -3.25 27.71 19.62
N ASN A 676 -3.83 26.74 20.34
CA ASN A 676 -5.22 26.36 20.15
C ASN A 676 -6.21 27.44 20.64
N THR A 677 -5.89 28.23 21.67
CA THR A 677 -6.75 29.37 22.08
C THR A 677 -6.76 30.53 21.08
N LEU A 678 -5.85 30.55 20.09
CA LEU A 678 -5.82 31.57 19.03
C LEU A 678 -6.89 31.37 17.93
N GLY A 679 -7.63 30.26 17.95
CA GLY A 679 -8.71 30.00 16.98
C GLY A 679 -8.23 29.87 15.52
N ILE A 680 -6.98 29.46 15.33
CA ILE A 680 -6.34 29.23 14.03
C ILE A 680 -6.72 27.84 13.53
N ALA A 681 -7.34 27.76 12.35
CA ALA A 681 -7.63 26.50 11.69
C ALA A 681 -6.33 25.84 11.20
N ASP A 682 -6.25 24.52 11.28
CA ASP A 682 -5.01 23.80 10.94
C ASP A 682 -4.70 23.81 9.43
N THR A 683 -5.64 24.25 8.59
CA THR A 683 -5.41 24.61 7.17
C THR A 683 -4.46 25.79 6.95
N TYR A 684 -4.02 26.47 8.01
CA TYR A 684 -2.93 27.46 7.96
C TYR A 684 -1.57 26.90 8.43
N LEU A 685 -1.51 25.65 8.92
CA LEU A 685 -0.35 25.10 9.63
C LEU A 685 0.34 23.98 8.85
N SER A 686 1.67 23.97 8.85
CA SER A 686 2.50 22.87 8.34
C SER A 686 3.26 22.21 9.50
N PRO A 687 2.99 20.93 9.81
CA PRO A 687 3.74 20.18 10.82
C PRO A 687 5.24 20.07 10.52
N ASP A 688 5.63 20.11 9.25
CA ASP A 688 7.02 19.92 8.76
C ASP A 688 7.99 20.99 9.27
N HIS A 689 7.48 22.11 9.78
CA HIS A 689 8.27 23.20 10.34
C HIS A 689 8.04 23.42 11.83
N ASN A 690 7.28 22.54 12.51
CA ASN A 690 7.11 22.57 13.96
C ASN A 690 8.44 22.35 14.68
N MET A 691 8.81 23.24 15.60
CA MET A 691 10.08 23.13 16.35
C MET A 691 10.03 23.85 17.69
N CYS A 692 10.39 23.14 18.76
CA CYS A 692 10.59 23.73 20.08
C CYS A 692 12.04 24.18 20.25
N PHE A 693 12.23 25.43 20.68
CA PHE A 693 13.52 26.05 20.95
C PHE A 693 13.71 26.41 22.42
N CYS A 694 12.90 25.86 23.35
CA CYS A 694 13.24 25.96 24.78
C CYS A 694 14.64 25.41 25.05
N GLU A 695 15.30 25.90 26.10
CA GLU A 695 16.72 25.64 26.37
C GLU A 695 17.06 24.14 26.34
N THR A 696 16.25 23.30 27.00
CA THR A 696 16.39 21.85 26.99
C THR A 696 16.31 21.24 25.58
N CYS A 697 15.40 21.71 24.73
CA CYS A 697 15.25 21.21 23.36
C CYS A 697 16.32 21.76 22.40
N HIS A 698 16.79 22.99 22.61
CA HIS A 698 17.84 23.63 21.82
C HIS A 698 19.22 23.01 22.14
N THR A 699 19.60 22.97 23.41
CA THR A 699 20.83 22.34 23.90
C THR A 699 20.86 20.84 23.60
N GLY A 700 19.71 20.16 23.72
CA GLY A 700 19.58 18.75 23.38
C GLY A 700 19.87 18.41 21.91
N ARG A 701 19.64 19.36 20.98
CA ARG A 701 20.04 19.22 19.56
C ARG A 701 21.48 19.67 19.28
N ARG A 702 22.11 20.41 20.19
CA ARG A 702 23.42 21.06 20.01
C ARG A 702 23.43 22.07 18.84
N ASP A 703 22.28 22.71 18.59
CA ASP A 703 22.16 23.79 17.62
C ASP A 703 23.00 25.01 18.04
N SER A 704 23.44 25.82 17.08
CA SER A 704 23.99 27.15 17.34
C SER A 704 22.86 28.15 17.66
N ALA A 705 23.08 29.07 18.59
CA ALA A 705 22.18 30.21 18.85
C ALA A 705 22.07 31.20 17.67
N THR A 706 22.94 31.07 16.64
CA THR A 706 22.87 31.87 15.41
C THR A 706 23.10 31.05 14.15
N HIS A 707 22.45 31.50 13.06
CA HIS A 707 22.61 30.94 11.73
C HIS A 707 22.67 32.06 10.68
N SER A 708 23.14 31.72 9.49
CA SER A 708 23.04 32.59 8.30
C SER A 708 22.22 31.90 7.21
N ARG A 709 21.44 32.70 6.47
CA ARG A 709 20.63 32.27 5.30
C ARG A 709 20.63 33.37 4.25
N GLY A 710 20.14 33.07 3.06
CA GLY A 710 20.00 33.99 1.94
C GLY A 710 21.23 34.11 1.05
N ASN A 711 21.07 34.79 -0.08
CA ASN A 711 22.16 35.14 -1.00
C ASN A 711 22.14 36.66 -1.30
N PRO A 712 23.14 37.46 -0.87
CA PRO A 712 24.27 37.07 -0.03
C PRO A 712 23.83 36.61 1.37
N LYS A 713 24.65 35.80 2.06
CA LYS A 713 24.31 35.24 3.38
C LYS A 713 24.23 36.34 4.44
N ARG A 714 23.12 36.40 5.18
CA ARG A 714 22.96 37.27 6.36
C ARG A 714 22.62 36.47 7.62
N LYS A 715 23.18 36.93 8.75
CA LYS A 715 23.01 36.36 10.10
C LYS A 715 21.62 36.69 10.66
N TYR A 716 21.03 35.77 11.43
CA TYR A 716 19.83 35.96 12.25
C TYR A 716 19.95 35.18 13.57
N ALA A 717 19.27 35.65 14.62
CA ALA A 717 19.18 34.91 15.88
C ALA A 717 18.29 33.68 15.73
N VAL A 718 18.66 32.56 16.34
CA VAL A 718 17.75 31.40 16.51
C VAL A 718 16.76 31.73 17.63
N PRO A 719 15.46 31.38 17.54
CA PRO A 719 14.45 31.83 18.49
C PRO A 719 14.46 31.00 19.78
N VAL A 720 15.59 30.99 20.49
CA VAL A 720 15.76 30.28 21.77
C VAL A 720 14.74 30.78 22.80
N GLY A 721 14.09 29.84 23.48
CA GLY A 721 12.95 30.10 24.37
C GLY A 721 11.57 30.07 23.70
N TRP A 722 11.44 29.83 22.39
CA TRP A 722 10.13 29.87 21.70
C TRP A 722 9.68 28.49 21.19
N GLY A 723 8.37 28.28 21.05
CA GLY A 723 7.76 27.19 20.28
C GLY A 723 7.31 27.69 18.90
N ARG A 724 7.88 27.17 17.81
CA ARG A 724 7.46 27.49 16.44
C ARG A 724 6.45 26.49 15.91
N PHE A 725 5.26 26.95 15.58
CA PHE A 725 4.30 26.25 14.73
C PHE A 725 4.59 26.60 13.28
N GLY A 726 4.76 25.60 12.41
CA GLY A 726 4.96 25.84 10.98
C GLY A 726 3.70 26.37 10.32
N LEU A 727 3.87 27.20 9.28
CA LEU A 727 2.75 27.74 8.49
C LEU A 727 2.78 27.16 7.08
N ILE A 728 1.62 26.97 6.47
CA ILE A 728 1.53 26.63 5.04
C ILE A 728 1.99 27.85 4.22
N LEU A 729 2.83 27.59 3.22
CA LEU A 729 3.38 28.60 2.33
C LEU A 729 2.36 29.09 1.29
N ASN A 730 2.64 30.21 0.65
CA ASN A 730 1.93 30.61 -0.56
C ASN A 730 2.59 29.99 -1.80
N LYS A 731 1.81 29.74 -2.87
CA LYS A 731 2.30 29.04 -4.08
C LYS A 731 3.50 29.69 -4.76
N VAL A 732 3.69 31.01 -4.62
CA VAL A 732 4.84 31.74 -5.18
C VAL A 732 6.14 31.39 -4.43
N SER A 733 6.03 31.05 -3.15
CA SER A 733 7.17 30.61 -2.32
C SER A 733 7.48 29.11 -2.36
N GLU A 734 6.63 28.31 -3.02
CA GLU A 734 6.85 26.88 -3.29
C GLU A 734 7.70 26.64 -4.57
N ASP A 735 7.94 27.70 -5.35
CA ASP A 735 8.76 27.65 -6.55
C ASP A 735 10.22 27.27 -6.24
N LYS A 736 10.71 26.23 -6.92
CA LYS A 736 12.06 25.67 -6.77
C LYS A 736 13.15 26.60 -7.29
N GLU A 737 12.85 27.49 -8.22
CA GLU A 737 13.80 28.50 -8.71
C GLU A 737 13.94 29.65 -7.69
N VAL A 738 12.83 30.04 -7.05
CA VAL A 738 12.84 31.07 -6.00
C VAL A 738 13.52 30.55 -4.72
N ASN A 739 13.18 29.34 -4.27
CA ASN A 739 13.76 28.64 -3.12
C ASN A 739 13.95 29.56 -1.89
N VAL A 740 12.84 30.10 -1.37
CA VAL A 740 12.84 31.09 -0.28
C VAL A 740 13.62 30.62 0.95
N PHE A 741 13.60 29.33 1.26
CA PHE A 741 14.30 28.80 2.42
C PHE A 741 15.83 28.86 2.31
N THR A 742 16.38 28.82 1.09
CA THR A 742 17.83 28.94 0.84
C THR A 742 18.23 30.37 0.51
N ASN A 743 17.50 30.98 -0.44
CA ASN A 743 17.90 32.22 -1.11
C ASN A 743 17.49 33.50 -0.37
N TRP A 744 16.50 33.45 0.53
CA TRP A 744 16.01 34.63 1.25
C TRP A 744 16.56 34.72 2.68
N HIS A 745 16.69 35.95 3.19
CA HIS A 745 17.11 36.22 4.56
C HIS A 745 16.02 35.79 5.55
N ARG A 746 16.36 35.76 6.85
CA ARG A 746 15.42 35.45 7.92
C ARG A 746 15.25 36.63 8.85
N ALA A 747 14.00 36.89 9.21
CA ALA A 747 13.62 37.94 10.11
C ALA A 747 12.39 37.54 10.95
N TYR A 748 12.03 38.42 11.87
CA TYR A 748 10.96 38.29 12.84
C TYR A 748 10.03 39.50 12.76
N HIS A 749 8.76 39.33 13.16
CA HIS A 749 7.77 40.40 13.28
C HIS A 749 6.92 40.19 14.54
N GLY A 750 7.09 41.06 15.54
CA GLY A 750 6.29 41.05 16.76
C GLY A 750 4.84 41.47 16.51
N THR A 751 3.88 40.77 17.12
CA THR A 751 2.47 41.16 17.02
C THR A 751 1.65 40.64 18.21
N VAL A 752 0.34 40.85 18.20
CA VAL A 752 -0.55 40.50 19.33
C VAL A 752 -1.43 39.27 19.01
N PRO A 753 -1.77 38.41 20.00
CA PRO A 753 -2.53 37.19 19.77
C PRO A 753 -3.83 37.39 18.97
N GLY A 754 -4.60 38.44 19.29
CA GLY A 754 -5.90 38.72 18.66
C GLY A 754 -5.88 39.10 17.17
N VAL A 755 -4.72 39.36 16.56
CA VAL A 755 -4.61 39.68 15.11
C VAL A 755 -4.01 38.56 14.27
N ILE A 756 -3.49 37.49 14.88
CA ILE A 756 -2.83 36.38 14.15
C ILE A 756 -3.73 35.81 13.05
N LYS A 757 -5.00 35.53 13.36
CA LYS A 757 -5.97 34.99 12.40
C LYS A 757 -6.19 35.91 11.19
N LYS A 758 -6.23 37.23 11.40
CA LYS A 758 -6.40 38.22 10.31
C LYS A 758 -5.17 38.28 9.38
N ILE A 759 -3.96 38.13 9.94
CA ILE A 759 -2.71 38.11 9.18
C ILE A 759 -2.56 36.80 8.39
N LEU A 760 -2.99 35.67 8.96
CA LEU A 760 -3.02 34.39 8.25
C LEU A 760 -4.05 34.36 7.11
N GLN A 761 -5.19 35.05 7.26
CA GLN A 761 -6.20 35.19 6.19
C GLN A 761 -5.68 35.93 4.94
N THR A 762 -4.67 36.81 5.08
CA THR A 762 -4.03 37.50 3.95
C THR A 762 -2.71 36.84 3.50
N SER A 763 -2.17 35.90 4.28
CA SER A 763 -0.83 35.30 4.14
C SER A 763 0.32 36.30 3.96
N GLN A 764 0.11 37.56 4.36
CA GLN A 764 1.03 38.68 4.18
C GLN A 764 0.87 39.68 5.33
N LEU A 765 1.98 40.26 5.79
CA LEU A 765 1.96 41.45 6.64
C LEU A 765 1.51 42.64 5.78
N LEU A 766 0.43 43.29 6.22
CA LEU A 766 -0.11 44.52 5.64
C LEU A 766 0.52 45.75 6.30
N MET A 767 0.49 46.89 5.60
CA MET A 767 1.02 48.17 6.06
C MET A 767 -0.07 49.07 6.66
N PRO A 768 0.27 50.02 7.55
CA PRO A 768 -0.66 51.08 7.94
C PRO A 768 -1.17 51.84 6.70
N GLY A 769 -2.49 52.03 6.62
CA GLY A 769 -3.22 52.51 5.45
C GLY A 769 -3.91 51.41 4.62
N ASP A 770 -3.50 50.15 4.73
CA ASP A 770 -4.10 49.03 4.00
C ASP A 770 -5.48 48.63 4.55
N THR A 771 -6.39 48.23 3.67
CA THR A 771 -7.68 47.61 4.04
C THR A 771 -7.52 46.10 4.18
N ALA A 772 -7.74 45.59 5.40
CA ALA A 772 -7.73 44.15 5.68
C ALA A 772 -9.02 43.45 5.20
N LEU A 773 -8.99 42.12 5.12
CA LEU A 773 -10.17 41.30 4.89
C LEU A 773 -11.26 41.63 5.94
N GLY A 774 -12.48 41.90 5.45
CA GLY A 774 -13.58 42.45 6.26
C GLY A 774 -13.67 43.99 6.29
N GLY A 775 -12.90 44.70 5.45
CA GLY A 775 -13.05 46.14 5.23
C GLY A 775 -12.44 47.05 6.29
N THR A 776 -11.76 46.50 7.30
CA THR A 776 -11.09 47.30 8.34
C THR A 776 -9.81 47.93 7.78
N GLN A 777 -9.72 49.26 7.74
CA GLN A 777 -8.46 49.94 7.42
C GLN A 777 -7.49 49.88 8.62
N LEU A 778 -6.22 49.58 8.36
CA LEU A 778 -5.17 49.48 9.37
C LEU A 778 -4.61 50.85 9.73
N ALA A 779 -4.64 51.20 11.00
CA ALA A 779 -4.05 52.42 11.55
C ALA A 779 -2.64 52.16 12.12
N GLU A 780 -1.89 53.24 12.29
CA GLU A 780 -0.63 53.26 13.04
C GLU A 780 -0.97 53.02 14.53
N ARG A 781 -0.33 52.01 15.17
CA ARG A 781 -0.65 51.62 16.55
C ARG A 781 -0.28 52.72 17.55
N GLU A 782 -1.09 52.87 18.59
CA GLU A 782 -0.73 53.71 19.74
C GLU A 782 0.56 53.22 20.40
N GLY A 783 1.36 54.16 20.93
CA GLY A 783 2.73 53.89 21.42
C GLY A 783 3.82 53.93 20.33
N HIS A 784 3.49 53.69 19.06
CA HIS A 784 4.46 53.76 17.96
C HIS A 784 4.52 55.16 17.31
N PHE A 785 5.55 55.38 16.49
CA PHE A 785 5.58 56.53 15.58
C PHE A 785 4.37 56.51 14.63
N ASN A 786 3.77 57.68 14.46
CA ASN A 786 2.63 57.94 13.59
C ASN A 786 2.83 59.26 12.83
N ASP A 787 1.99 59.58 11.86
CA ASP A 787 2.08 60.81 11.06
C ASP A 787 2.13 62.12 11.88
N LYS A 788 1.74 62.11 13.16
CA LYS A 788 1.81 63.27 14.08
C LYS A 788 3.01 63.26 15.04
N ARG A 789 3.77 62.17 15.13
CA ARG A 789 4.83 61.97 16.17
C ARG A 789 6.13 61.32 15.66
N LYS A 790 6.25 61.04 14.36
CA LYS A 790 7.45 60.43 13.76
C LYS A 790 8.61 61.44 13.58
N PRO A 791 9.87 60.99 13.59
CA PRO A 791 11.01 61.83 13.21
C PRO A 791 10.91 62.37 11.78
N GLU A 792 11.58 63.48 11.48
CA GLU A 792 11.64 64.01 10.11
C GLU A 792 12.28 62.98 9.16
N GLY A 793 11.68 62.83 7.97
CA GLY A 793 12.08 61.81 6.99
C GLY A 793 11.71 60.35 7.34
N PHE A 794 11.16 60.07 8.53
CA PHE A 794 10.71 58.73 8.90
C PHE A 794 9.36 58.40 8.23
N ASP A 795 9.20 57.16 7.76
CA ASP A 795 8.00 56.71 7.05
C ASP A 795 7.37 55.50 7.75
N THR A 796 6.24 55.77 8.39
CA THR A 796 5.44 54.84 9.18
C THR A 796 4.67 53.80 8.34
N LYS A 797 4.50 54.03 7.03
CA LYS A 797 3.66 53.21 6.14
C LYS A 797 4.51 52.15 5.44
N GLN A 798 5.06 51.26 6.27
CA GLN A 798 5.99 50.19 5.92
C GLN A 798 5.73 48.94 6.79
N VAL A 799 6.19 47.78 6.31
CA VAL A 799 6.31 46.57 7.14
C VAL A 799 7.65 46.61 7.87
N TYR A 800 7.62 46.38 9.18
CA TYR A 800 8.81 46.35 10.05
C TYR A 800 9.15 44.91 10.46
N LEU A 801 10.45 44.58 10.40
CA LEU A 801 11.03 43.26 10.63
C LEU A 801 12.34 43.40 11.45
N SER A 802 12.87 42.28 11.97
CA SER A 802 14.20 42.26 12.63
C SER A 802 14.96 40.94 12.44
N PRO A 803 16.30 40.93 12.38
CA PRO A 803 17.08 39.68 12.49
C PRO A 803 17.13 39.14 13.92
N SER A 804 16.72 39.96 14.91
CA SER A 804 16.67 39.61 16.33
C SER A 804 15.27 39.17 16.75
N ILE A 805 15.21 37.98 17.35
CA ILE A 805 14.03 37.51 18.07
C ILE A 805 13.80 38.29 19.38
N LEU A 806 14.87 38.82 20.00
CA LEU A 806 14.79 39.57 21.26
C LEU A 806 14.14 40.94 21.01
N TYR A 807 14.54 41.64 19.95
CA TYR A 807 13.91 42.90 19.55
C TYR A 807 12.45 42.70 19.12
N SER A 808 12.16 41.76 18.22
CA SER A 808 10.77 41.49 17.80
C SER A 808 9.90 40.84 18.87
N GLY A 809 10.49 40.26 19.92
CA GLY A 809 9.80 39.63 21.04
C GLY A 809 9.59 40.54 22.26
N ASP A 810 10.06 41.78 22.20
CA ASP A 810 9.86 42.81 23.23
C ASP A 810 8.37 43.16 23.39
N ASP A 811 7.96 43.51 24.61
CA ASP A 811 6.57 43.84 24.98
C ASP A 811 5.97 45.01 24.16
N ILE A 812 6.81 45.86 23.56
CA ILE A 812 6.39 46.94 22.64
C ILE A 812 5.86 46.39 21.31
N TYR A 813 6.45 45.33 20.76
CA TYR A 813 6.07 44.78 19.45
C TYR A 813 5.20 43.53 19.57
N ALA A 814 5.61 42.59 20.43
CA ALA A 814 4.93 41.33 20.72
C ALA A 814 4.14 41.42 22.03
N HIS A 815 3.19 42.36 22.09
CA HIS A 815 2.48 42.70 23.34
C HIS A 815 1.89 41.45 24.02
N PRO A 816 2.16 41.25 25.32
CA PRO A 816 1.81 40.02 26.02
C PRO A 816 0.30 39.85 26.23
N THR A 817 -0.11 38.62 26.53
CA THR A 817 -1.48 38.28 26.95
C THR A 817 -1.43 37.18 28.00
N TRP A 818 -2.35 37.20 28.96
CA TRP A 818 -2.41 36.17 30.00
C TRP A 818 -2.97 34.85 29.47
N PHE A 819 -2.30 33.75 29.81
CA PHE A 819 -2.75 32.39 29.55
C PHE A 819 -2.68 31.58 30.84
N LYS A 820 -3.81 31.05 31.31
CA LYS A 820 -3.83 29.98 32.31
C LYS A 820 -3.89 28.66 31.57
N ASP A 821 -2.90 27.80 31.78
CA ASP A 821 -2.85 26.50 31.13
C ASP A 821 -3.86 25.54 31.79
N PRO A 822 -4.77 24.90 31.02
CA PRO A 822 -5.77 23.98 31.56
C PRO A 822 -5.19 22.63 32.03
N HIS A 823 -3.93 22.30 31.70
CA HIS A 823 -3.32 21.01 32.07
C HIS A 823 -2.75 20.99 33.49
N ASP A 824 -1.96 22.01 33.85
CA ASP A 824 -1.27 22.12 35.15
C ASP A 824 -1.78 23.29 36.01
N GLY A 825 -2.66 24.14 35.46
CA GLY A 825 -3.20 25.32 36.14
C GLY A 825 -2.26 26.51 36.24
N LYS A 826 -1.04 26.41 35.70
CA LYS A 826 -0.03 27.49 35.74
C LYS A 826 -0.49 28.73 34.96
N GLN A 827 0.03 29.88 35.34
CA GLN A 827 -0.20 31.14 34.64
C GLN A 827 1.06 31.57 33.89
N TYR A 828 0.86 32.00 32.64
CA TYR A 828 1.91 32.38 31.73
C TYR A 828 1.63 33.75 31.09
N LYS A 829 2.69 34.55 30.97
CA LYS A 829 2.77 35.74 30.13
C LYS A 829 3.10 35.30 28.70
N ALA A 830 2.08 35.18 27.85
CA ALA A 830 2.21 34.66 26.50
C ALA A 830 2.49 35.77 25.46
N ARG A 831 3.39 35.51 24.50
CA ARG A 831 3.70 36.42 23.37
C ARG A 831 3.72 35.68 22.04
N VAL A 832 3.48 36.41 20.95
CA VAL A 832 3.50 35.86 19.58
C VAL A 832 4.35 36.69 18.61
N VAL A 833 5.12 36.00 17.79
CA VAL A 833 6.02 36.58 16.76
C VAL A 833 5.88 35.75 15.47
N PHE A 834 5.80 36.39 14.31
CA PHE A 834 5.94 35.68 13.04
C PHE A 834 7.42 35.50 12.68
N GLN A 835 7.81 34.31 12.23
CA GLN A 835 9.09 34.05 11.58
C GLN A 835 8.92 34.16 10.06
N VAL A 836 9.78 34.96 9.44
CA VAL A 836 9.61 35.50 8.10
C VAL A 836 10.84 35.16 7.24
N CYS A 837 10.62 34.75 6.00
CA CYS A 837 11.63 34.80 4.94
C CYS A 837 11.49 36.16 4.23
N VAL A 838 12.56 36.95 4.11
CA VAL A 838 12.53 38.27 3.45
C VAL A 838 13.55 38.33 2.32
N ARG A 839 13.12 38.85 1.17
CA ARG A 839 13.91 38.88 -0.07
C ARG A 839 15.17 39.74 0.10
N PRO A 840 16.35 39.30 -0.36
CA PRO A 840 17.53 40.15 -0.36
C PRO A 840 17.27 41.44 -1.16
N ASN A 841 17.78 42.57 -0.67
CA ASN A 841 17.64 43.90 -1.27
C ASN A 841 16.21 44.51 -1.31
N SER A 842 15.17 43.83 -0.80
CA SER A 842 13.80 44.40 -0.72
C SER A 842 13.54 45.30 0.49
N TYR A 843 14.48 45.36 1.43
CA TYR A 843 14.33 46.04 2.71
C TYR A 843 15.50 46.97 3.00
N LYS A 844 15.21 48.06 3.72
CA LYS A 844 16.21 48.94 4.33
C LYS A 844 16.58 48.42 5.71
N VAL A 845 17.78 48.76 6.16
CA VAL A 845 18.26 48.47 7.52
C VAL A 845 18.45 49.79 8.25
N GLY A 846 17.92 49.87 9.45
CA GLY A 846 18.01 51.01 10.34
C GLY A 846 18.17 50.58 11.79
N PRO A 847 18.27 51.57 12.69
CA PRO A 847 18.54 51.34 14.10
C PRO A 847 17.25 51.08 14.90
N GLU A 848 17.41 50.62 16.13
CA GLU A 848 16.29 50.43 17.06
C GLU A 848 15.54 51.73 17.39
N THR A 849 14.22 51.59 17.62
CA THR A 849 13.28 52.67 17.92
C THR A 849 12.66 52.61 19.32
N ILE A 850 13.03 51.62 20.16
CA ILE A 850 12.53 51.50 21.55
C ILE A 850 13.29 52.39 22.55
N GLY A 851 14.39 53.03 22.12
CA GLY A 851 15.18 53.97 22.91
C GLY A 851 16.42 53.37 23.57
N ALA A 852 16.70 52.08 23.40
CA ALA A 852 17.74 51.37 24.14
C ALA A 852 19.15 51.96 23.93
N ARG A 853 19.45 52.57 22.76
CA ARG A 853 20.72 53.29 22.56
C ARG A 853 20.85 54.55 23.41
N ARG A 854 19.74 55.23 23.74
CA ARG A 854 19.73 56.38 24.65
C ARG A 854 19.95 55.95 26.10
N GLU A 855 19.53 54.73 26.43
CA GLU A 855 19.71 54.08 27.73
C GLU A 855 21.10 53.41 27.88
N GLY A 856 21.91 53.34 26.82
CA GLY A 856 23.16 52.57 26.80
C GLY A 856 22.97 51.04 26.81
N ARG A 857 21.74 50.55 26.61
CA ARG A 857 21.33 49.15 26.72
C ARG A 857 21.48 48.41 25.40
N THR A 858 22.29 47.35 25.36
CA THR A 858 22.29 46.37 24.27
C THR A 858 21.01 45.53 24.31
N ILE A 859 20.28 45.45 23.20
CA ILE A 859 19.02 44.66 23.12
C ILE A 859 19.33 43.18 22.84
N ASP A 860 20.24 42.92 21.90
CA ASP A 860 20.63 41.58 21.48
C ASP A 860 22.17 41.57 21.32
N PRO A 861 22.92 40.72 22.04
CA PRO A 861 24.39 40.67 21.94
C PRO A 861 24.89 40.18 20.56
N LEU A 862 24.00 39.74 19.68
CA LEU A 862 24.31 39.18 18.37
C LEU A 862 24.33 40.22 17.23
N PHE A 863 23.80 41.44 17.47
CA PHE A 863 23.62 42.50 16.46
C PHE A 863 23.93 43.88 17.05
N SER A 864 24.30 44.84 16.21
CA SER A 864 24.35 46.23 16.67
C SER A 864 22.94 46.78 16.84
N ASN A 865 22.68 47.56 17.89
CA ASN A 865 21.44 48.34 18.02
C ASN A 865 21.21 49.29 16.81
N ASN A 866 22.22 49.54 15.96
CA ASN A 866 22.11 50.32 14.74
C ASN A 866 21.63 49.54 13.49
N GLU A 867 21.37 48.22 13.58
CA GLU A 867 20.89 47.38 12.46
C GLU A 867 19.66 46.51 12.77
N LEU A 868 19.03 46.71 13.93
CA LEU A 868 17.95 45.86 14.44
C LEU A 868 16.60 46.05 13.75
N GLU A 869 16.34 47.21 13.13
CA GLU A 869 15.05 47.52 12.52
C GLU A 869 15.16 47.45 11.00
N TRP A 870 14.45 46.52 10.37
CA TRP A 870 14.40 46.36 8.93
C TRP A 870 13.04 46.83 8.42
N SER A 871 12.99 47.71 7.41
CA SER A 871 11.73 48.24 6.88
C SER A 871 11.57 47.95 5.39
N THR A 872 10.37 47.60 4.95
CA THR A 872 10.05 47.40 3.52
C THR A 872 8.66 47.90 3.14
N LYS A 873 8.51 48.25 1.86
CA LYS A 873 7.23 48.53 1.17
C LYS A 873 6.88 47.48 0.11
N GLU A 874 7.75 46.48 -0.08
CA GLU A 874 7.64 45.53 -1.19
C GLU A 874 6.60 44.45 -0.87
N ARG A 875 5.39 44.57 -1.45
CA ARG A 875 4.38 43.51 -1.34
C ARG A 875 4.89 42.23 -1.98
N GLY A 876 4.76 41.10 -1.26
CA GLY A 876 5.34 39.82 -1.66
C GLY A 876 6.86 39.69 -1.43
N GLY A 877 7.55 40.74 -0.95
CA GLY A 877 8.96 40.68 -0.56
C GLY A 877 9.22 39.93 0.75
N HIS A 878 8.17 39.50 1.44
CA HIS A 878 8.15 38.79 2.71
C HIS A 878 7.17 37.61 2.69
N VAL A 879 7.59 36.46 3.23
CA VAL A 879 6.81 35.22 3.31
C VAL A 879 6.79 34.74 4.76
N LEU A 880 5.60 34.55 5.30
CA LEU A 880 5.37 33.97 6.63
C LEU A 880 5.54 32.45 6.56
N TYR A 881 6.34 31.85 7.44
CA TYR A 881 6.55 30.38 7.44
C TYR A 881 6.54 29.74 8.85
N GLY A 882 6.48 30.56 9.91
CA GLY A 882 6.30 30.07 11.26
C GLY A 882 5.60 31.09 12.16
N LEU A 883 4.73 30.60 13.04
CA LEU A 883 4.19 31.32 14.19
C LEU A 883 4.98 30.89 15.43
N LEU A 884 5.68 31.82 16.06
CA LEU A 884 6.41 31.60 17.30
C LEU A 884 5.54 32.01 18.49
N VAL A 885 5.47 31.15 19.49
CA VAL A 885 4.88 31.39 20.81
C VAL A 885 6.00 31.41 21.86
N LYS A 886 5.97 32.38 22.77
CA LYS A 886 6.73 32.32 24.03
C LYS A 886 5.74 32.30 25.19
N LEU A 887 6.00 31.46 26.17
CA LEU A 887 5.34 31.49 27.47
C LEU A 887 6.41 31.79 28.53
N GLU A 888 6.18 32.79 29.37
CA GLU A 888 6.97 33.04 30.58
C GLU A 888 6.08 32.73 31.78
N GLU A 889 6.50 31.81 32.65
CA GLU A 889 5.78 31.47 33.88
C GLU A 889 5.83 32.66 34.87
N LEU A 890 4.76 32.81 35.67
CA LEU A 890 4.61 33.87 36.70
C LEU A 890 5.07 33.42 38.09
#